data_AF-A0A7M2IYT5-F1
#
_entry.id   AF-A0A7M2IYT5-F1
#
_cell.length_a   1.000
_cell.length_b   1.000
_cell.length_c   1.000
_cell.angle_alpha   90.00
_cell.angle_beta   90.00
_cell.angle_gamma   90.00
#
_symmetry.space_group_name_H-M   'P 1'
#
loop_
_entity.id
_entity.type
_entity.pdbx_description
1 polymer ?
#
loop_
_entity_poly.entity_id
_entity_poly.type
_entity_poly.pdbx_seq_one_letter_code
_entity_poly.pdbx_strand_id
1 'polypeptide(L)'
;MAQTLADKQNLRSLGQKLNDMAQRLGVNATPQEILAALKSTPMDVQTASSYPVAPGHATTMEAFITSIGVAVPNSHFALTALADAVLSRAIEHPLGNLGGALSWPLPLSIAEQRTLLSAATQYVTLHPNPPSMGASLGPLDYLNSNQPLSGEAARDPAKVLETLLSTPRAEALGQAMQTQLNGIATDTSVNDYTLAALNLMLDPQSISTPHRNTVAGFDLAQSEHWGKPASAIFPTLSKHLSEQGHATAEMANVGAYLMLARKAPELLIKDIPSNVTYGSPAWVNLSIAAATIEAQTPGKVPNMSFAQVMNAAEDASLQDPAMTQQAQRAALRVWGVVSGALSQQEADRYSPDDVEKVRSAFNQQANERLEASSQIQAEMPSRKDIALAALKQRFGSDVPFEEKLLSVKNTKQPHIQPLYDPNRAPAGFHSLLDIAMSGLHQYEWESTDPRILRATQGESLQFDVNSTFNDQFTQAIDSRKKGIATAVKHMIAQLPLADRQNLEHGELEFYQHNTYKLGLGFTGRTLHSKNDNLLVKAKGPSGETVYKIDLKQGRVTQVPTTVLTDQHERNASLVYPIERFTPTTSPEADFAQDKTVSSPPPTPSSYTSARTQSIADAFVEHLDIAGKDVVRQAKGATSYDQQMDTEWKLVGFLLDLIPLRSAIVNFQNGDYLDGATDLGMDIFGFVTAGAGAAAKVTKAGTSAVSAATKALRVAKILGTTVIGELNPFSGIGDLVQGGARLIGNGIEQVKRIGRHHNVLNVASAEYGPITQGTFKAADQTVEGGTILFDGQRYAYDPDKGKPYGAPIEAFNPLDGMMPPAPNINASRNLPASAHNNRHNPLSSSNRPARPQPPANGPVQAVPNGIQKTDHLPQGEYVTSIKGAISDAHFTPSRKAATRQKFGQEMNDFYRRMANGGLPARPTLPVIPGQVTPKTLIEKALDASDGVVFGDIHKEMASFQTLFDNVDTFKQKGVKKLYIEATFYDAQMKVIDDGIGFLGNGKTPRLSPSFDELVKKFNDEGIEIVPLDHPYLTRHKDEPEQFQAINQAQQNEPRLREFNYYAAQTIRQNPPGEKWIALMGNAHMKTSQGVPGVAELTGGIGVGVFTRTDPGVSVGMRKTKNLPDPAKALDPHDAPGDLHIFHEV
;
A
#
# COMPACT_ATOMS: atom_id res chain seq x y z
N MET A 1 -16.51 -34.81 10.22
CA MET A 1 -17.24 -33.59 9.77
C MET A 1 -18.12 -32.99 10.86
N ALA A 2 -19.11 -33.70 11.40
CA ALA A 2 -20.03 -33.17 12.42
C ALA A 2 -19.31 -32.58 13.65
N GLN A 3 -18.25 -33.25 14.13
CA GLN A 3 -17.41 -32.76 15.23
C GLN A 3 -16.70 -31.44 14.90
N THR A 4 -16.07 -31.34 13.74
CA THR A 4 -15.33 -30.13 13.33
C THR A 4 -16.26 -28.92 13.13
N LEU A 5 -17.48 -29.14 12.61
CA LEU A 5 -18.50 -28.10 12.53
C LEU A 5 -18.99 -27.65 13.91
N ALA A 6 -19.16 -28.59 14.84
CA ALA A 6 -19.51 -28.30 16.23
C ALA A 6 -18.42 -27.46 16.93
N ASP A 7 -17.14 -27.78 16.71
CA ASP A 7 -16.01 -27.02 17.25
C ASP A 7 -15.94 -25.60 16.70
N LYS A 8 -16.16 -25.42 15.39
CA LYS A 8 -16.26 -24.10 14.74
C LYS A 8 -17.38 -23.26 15.34
N GLN A 9 -18.55 -23.85 15.54
CA GLN A 9 -19.70 -23.16 16.14
C GLN A 9 -19.41 -22.74 17.60
N ASN A 10 -18.72 -23.59 18.37
CA ASN A 10 -18.29 -23.24 19.72
C ASN A 10 -17.33 -22.03 19.73
N LEU A 11 -16.35 -21.98 18.81
CA LEU A 11 -15.45 -20.82 18.70
C LEU A 11 -16.20 -19.54 18.35
N ARG A 12 -17.18 -19.63 17.44
CA ARG A 12 -18.04 -18.50 17.07
C ARG A 12 -18.83 -17.98 18.28
N SER A 13 -19.47 -18.88 19.02
CA SER A 13 -20.24 -18.54 20.21
C SER A 13 -19.35 -17.95 21.32
N LEU A 14 -18.14 -18.48 21.50
CA LEU A 14 -17.17 -17.93 22.46
C LEU A 14 -16.81 -16.48 22.10
N GLY A 15 -16.46 -16.24 20.84
CA GLY A 15 -16.06 -14.92 20.36
C GLY A 15 -17.15 -13.87 20.48
N GLN A 16 -18.39 -14.23 20.14
CA GLN A 16 -19.56 -13.35 20.32
C GLN A 16 -19.76 -12.99 21.80
N LYS A 17 -19.79 -13.99 22.68
CA LYS A 17 -19.95 -13.76 24.12
C LYS A 17 -18.79 -12.94 24.73
N LEU A 18 -17.55 -13.10 24.23
CA LEU A 18 -16.42 -12.25 24.62
C LEU A 18 -16.63 -10.80 24.18
N ASN A 19 -17.02 -10.54 22.93
CA ASN A 19 -17.28 -9.17 22.46
C ASN A 19 -18.41 -8.49 23.25
N ASP A 20 -19.51 -9.20 23.49
CA ASP A 20 -20.62 -8.69 24.32
C ASP A 20 -20.15 -8.37 25.75
N MET A 21 -19.28 -9.22 26.31
CA MET A 21 -18.69 -9.00 27.63
C MET A 21 -17.75 -7.79 27.65
N ALA A 22 -16.92 -7.60 26.62
CA ALA A 22 -16.04 -6.42 26.49
C ALA A 22 -16.86 -5.13 26.50
N GLN A 23 -17.90 -5.08 25.66
CA GLN A 23 -18.79 -3.92 25.55
C GLN A 23 -19.50 -3.61 26.88
N ARG A 24 -19.99 -4.65 27.57
CA ARG A 24 -20.69 -4.50 28.85
C ARG A 24 -19.79 -4.03 29.98
N LEU A 25 -18.54 -4.51 30.04
CA LEU A 25 -17.59 -4.18 31.11
C LEU A 25 -16.87 -2.84 30.88
N GLY A 26 -16.67 -2.45 29.63
CA GLY A 26 -16.00 -1.21 29.25
C GLY A 26 -14.48 -1.23 29.45
N VAL A 27 -13.80 -0.23 28.88
CA VAL A 27 -12.32 -0.19 28.77
C VAL A 27 -11.56 -0.13 30.10
N ASN A 28 -12.22 0.25 31.20
CA ASN A 28 -11.62 0.41 32.53
C ASN A 28 -11.85 -0.80 33.45
N ALA A 29 -12.41 -1.90 32.95
CA ALA A 29 -12.71 -3.08 33.73
C ALA A 29 -11.46 -3.67 34.41
N THR A 30 -11.57 -3.95 35.70
CA THR A 30 -10.49 -4.57 36.49
C THR A 30 -10.34 -6.06 36.16
N PRO A 31 -9.16 -6.65 36.40
CA PRO A 31 -8.96 -8.09 36.22
C PRO A 31 -9.96 -8.94 37.03
N GLN A 32 -10.35 -8.49 38.22
CA GLN A 32 -11.34 -9.19 39.06
C GLN A 32 -12.75 -9.17 38.45
N GLU A 33 -13.18 -8.03 37.91
CA GLU A 33 -14.49 -7.90 37.24
C GLU A 33 -14.56 -8.78 35.98
N ILE A 34 -13.48 -8.83 35.20
CA ILE A 34 -13.37 -9.68 34.01
C ILE A 34 -13.44 -11.16 34.40
N LEU A 35 -12.64 -11.58 35.39
CA LEU A 35 -12.63 -12.97 35.84
C LEU A 35 -13.99 -13.39 36.43
N ALA A 36 -14.63 -12.52 37.21
CA ALA A 36 -15.96 -12.76 37.75
C ALA A 36 -17.01 -12.92 36.62
N ALA A 37 -16.95 -12.06 35.60
CA ALA A 37 -17.81 -12.16 34.43
C ALA A 37 -17.61 -13.50 33.70
N LEU A 38 -16.37 -13.88 33.38
CA LEU A 38 -16.04 -15.15 32.71
C LEU A 38 -16.48 -16.39 33.49
N LYS A 39 -16.44 -16.35 34.83
CA LYS A 39 -16.93 -17.43 35.70
C LYS A 39 -18.46 -17.49 35.81
N SER A 40 -19.14 -16.36 35.60
CA SER A 40 -20.60 -16.28 35.70
C SER A 40 -21.33 -16.50 34.37
N THR A 41 -20.65 -16.32 33.23
CA THR A 41 -21.27 -16.45 31.91
C THR A 41 -21.23 -17.90 31.41
N PRO A 42 -22.40 -18.52 31.14
CA PRO A 42 -22.45 -19.89 30.64
C PRO A 42 -22.02 -19.96 29.17
N MET A 43 -21.42 -21.07 28.80
CA MET A 43 -21.00 -21.46 27.46
C MET A 43 -21.75 -22.72 27.03
N ASP A 44 -22.51 -22.60 25.94
CA ASP A 44 -23.31 -23.69 25.39
C ASP A 44 -22.44 -24.50 24.41
N VAL A 45 -21.84 -25.58 24.90
CA VAL A 45 -20.94 -26.43 24.11
C VAL A 45 -21.76 -27.41 23.26
N GLN A 46 -21.51 -27.40 21.95
CA GLN A 46 -22.18 -28.30 21.00
C GLN A 46 -21.92 -29.79 21.34
N THR A 47 -22.96 -30.62 21.28
CA THR A 47 -22.93 -32.05 21.69
C THR A 47 -21.93 -32.90 20.92
N ALA A 48 -21.69 -32.59 19.64
CA ALA A 48 -20.77 -33.35 18.78
C ALA A 48 -19.30 -32.86 18.88
N SER A 49 -19.01 -31.86 19.72
CA SER A 49 -17.70 -31.21 19.80
C SER A 49 -16.59 -32.11 20.36
N SER A 50 -15.34 -31.81 20.02
CA SER A 50 -14.14 -32.41 20.64
C SER A 50 -13.86 -31.89 22.05
N TYR A 51 -14.52 -30.82 22.50
CA TYR A 51 -14.29 -30.24 23.82
C TYR A 51 -14.97 -31.05 24.93
N PRO A 52 -14.27 -31.32 26.05
CA PRO A 52 -14.83 -32.10 27.15
C PRO A 52 -15.96 -31.31 27.84
N VAL A 53 -17.17 -31.88 27.87
CA VAL A 53 -18.31 -31.36 28.63
C VAL A 53 -18.51 -32.24 29.86
N ALA A 54 -18.42 -31.67 31.05
CA ALA A 54 -18.77 -32.39 32.28
C ALA A 54 -20.29 -32.63 32.31
N PRO A 55 -20.76 -33.89 32.39
CA PRO A 55 -22.19 -34.17 32.44
C PRO A 55 -22.85 -33.46 33.64
N GLY A 56 -23.96 -32.75 33.39
CA GLY A 56 -24.79 -32.14 34.44
C GLY A 56 -24.32 -30.79 35.00
N HIS A 57 -23.27 -30.17 34.45
CA HIS A 57 -22.82 -28.83 34.85
C HIS A 57 -22.77 -27.88 33.65
N ALA A 58 -23.31 -26.66 33.81
CA ALA A 58 -23.15 -25.61 32.81
C ALA A 58 -21.67 -25.22 32.72
N THR A 59 -21.06 -25.40 31.55
CA THR A 59 -19.66 -24.98 31.33
C THR A 59 -19.60 -23.46 31.32
N THR A 60 -18.71 -22.84 32.09
CA THR A 60 -18.52 -21.38 32.09
C THR A 60 -17.57 -20.98 30.96
N MET A 61 -17.57 -19.71 30.56
CA MET A 61 -16.60 -19.21 29.57
C MET A 61 -15.15 -19.40 30.06
N GLU A 62 -14.87 -19.18 31.34
CA GLU A 62 -13.54 -19.42 31.92
C GLU A 62 -13.11 -20.89 31.79
N ALA A 63 -14.00 -21.82 32.15
CA ALA A 63 -13.74 -23.25 32.04
C ALA A 63 -13.52 -23.67 30.58
N PHE A 64 -14.31 -23.13 29.65
CA PHE A 64 -14.16 -23.39 28.22
C PHE A 64 -12.84 -22.84 27.66
N ILE A 65 -12.47 -21.59 27.99
CA ILE A 65 -11.20 -20.97 27.56
C ILE A 65 -10.00 -21.80 28.07
N THR A 66 -10.08 -22.26 29.31
CA THR A 66 -9.04 -23.10 29.92
C THR A 66 -8.95 -24.47 29.26
N SER A 67 -10.09 -25.09 28.92
CA SER A 67 -10.12 -26.42 28.30
C SER A 67 -9.54 -26.44 26.89
N ILE A 68 -9.63 -25.33 26.15
CA ILE A 68 -8.99 -25.17 24.84
C ILE A 68 -7.52 -24.73 24.92
N GLY A 69 -6.94 -24.69 26.13
CA GLY A 69 -5.52 -24.39 26.35
C GLY A 69 -5.15 -22.92 26.20
N VAL A 70 -6.12 -22.01 26.36
CA VAL A 70 -5.94 -20.57 26.18
C VAL A 70 -5.88 -19.87 27.54
N ALA A 71 -5.02 -18.86 27.66
CA ALA A 71 -4.93 -18.05 28.86
C ALA A 71 -6.22 -17.24 29.07
N VAL A 72 -6.76 -17.28 30.28
CA VAL A 72 -7.97 -16.52 30.65
C VAL A 72 -7.67 -15.02 30.56
N PRO A 73 -8.47 -14.23 29.81
CA PRO A 73 -8.27 -12.79 29.68
C PRO A 73 -8.34 -12.07 31.03
N ASN A 74 -7.43 -11.12 31.26
CA ASN A 74 -7.34 -10.35 32.51
C ASN A 74 -7.41 -8.83 32.29
N SER A 75 -7.65 -8.38 31.07
CA SER A 75 -7.80 -6.98 30.70
C SER A 75 -8.79 -6.85 29.54
N HIS A 76 -9.42 -5.69 29.40
CA HIS A 76 -10.34 -5.43 28.27
C HIS A 76 -9.64 -5.69 26.93
N PHE A 77 -8.37 -5.29 26.80
CA PHE A 77 -7.55 -5.55 25.62
C PHE A 77 -7.40 -7.05 25.33
N ALA A 78 -7.03 -7.85 26.34
CA ALA A 78 -6.89 -9.29 26.17
C ALA A 78 -8.24 -9.96 25.81
N LEU A 79 -9.34 -9.42 26.30
CA LEU A 79 -10.68 -9.94 26.07
C LEU A 79 -11.13 -9.68 24.62
N THR A 80 -10.95 -8.45 24.11
CA THR A 80 -11.23 -8.12 22.70
C THR A 80 -10.27 -8.84 21.75
N ALA A 81 -8.97 -8.92 22.09
CA ALA A 81 -8.01 -9.64 21.27
C ALA A 81 -8.30 -11.14 21.17
N LEU A 82 -8.75 -11.77 22.28
CA LEU A 82 -9.19 -13.16 22.24
C LEU A 82 -10.47 -13.33 21.43
N ALA A 83 -11.44 -12.42 21.58
CA ALA A 83 -12.67 -12.43 20.80
C ALA A 83 -12.38 -12.37 19.30
N ASP A 84 -11.53 -11.43 18.86
CA ASP A 84 -11.12 -11.28 17.47
C ASP A 84 -10.40 -12.54 16.96
N ALA A 85 -9.50 -13.12 17.76
CA ALA A 85 -8.76 -14.33 17.37
C ALA A 85 -9.68 -15.55 17.18
N VAL A 86 -10.61 -15.80 18.11
CA VAL A 86 -11.51 -16.96 17.99
C VAL A 86 -12.60 -16.75 16.93
N LEU A 87 -13.07 -15.52 16.72
CA LEU A 87 -13.97 -15.19 15.61
C LEU A 87 -13.27 -15.34 14.27
N SER A 88 -12.02 -14.87 14.15
CA SER A 88 -11.21 -15.02 12.94
C SER A 88 -11.00 -16.50 12.58
N ARG A 89 -10.73 -17.35 13.58
CA ARG A 89 -10.64 -18.80 13.39
C ARG A 89 -11.98 -19.45 13.05
N ALA A 90 -13.08 -18.95 13.62
CA ALA A 90 -14.41 -19.47 13.34
C ALA A 90 -14.94 -19.13 11.93
N ILE A 91 -14.25 -18.27 11.17
CA ILE A 91 -14.58 -17.95 9.77
C ILE A 91 -13.96 -18.98 8.81
N GLU A 92 -12.85 -19.61 9.19
CA GLU A 92 -12.17 -20.63 8.39
C GLU A 92 -13.09 -21.84 8.16
N HIS A 93 -13.12 -22.34 6.92
CA HIS A 93 -13.86 -23.55 6.62
C HIS A 93 -13.03 -24.78 7.06
N PRO A 94 -13.62 -25.74 7.79
CA PRO A 94 -12.87 -26.87 8.36
C PRO A 94 -12.23 -27.80 7.31
N LEU A 95 -12.75 -27.78 6.08
CA LEU A 95 -12.21 -28.52 4.93
C LEU A 95 -11.36 -27.64 3.99
N GLY A 96 -10.90 -26.47 4.46
CA GLY A 96 -10.14 -25.51 3.68
C GLY A 96 -10.93 -24.92 2.51
N ASN A 97 -10.26 -24.66 1.39
CA ASN A 97 -10.84 -24.09 0.16
C ASN A 97 -11.75 -25.05 -0.64
N LEU A 98 -12.18 -26.16 -0.04
CA LEU A 98 -13.08 -27.16 -0.63
C LEU A 98 -12.53 -27.90 -1.86
N GLY A 99 -11.22 -27.82 -2.13
CA GLY A 99 -10.59 -28.65 -3.16
C GLY A 99 -10.22 -30.07 -2.71
N GLY A 100 -10.30 -30.34 -1.39
CA GLY A 100 -9.93 -31.62 -0.81
C GLY A 100 -8.48 -32.02 -1.14
N ALA A 101 -8.28 -33.25 -1.60
CA ALA A 101 -6.96 -33.76 -1.97
C ALA A 101 -6.28 -32.99 -3.12
N LEU A 102 -7.05 -32.22 -3.91
CA LEU A 102 -6.49 -31.34 -4.94
C LEU A 102 -5.89 -30.04 -4.40
N SER A 103 -6.07 -29.78 -3.12
CA SER A 103 -5.59 -28.58 -2.40
C SER A 103 -4.65 -28.93 -1.24
N TRP A 104 -4.19 -30.18 -1.15
CA TRP A 104 -3.12 -30.52 -0.21
C TRP A 104 -1.84 -29.76 -0.54
N PRO A 105 -0.94 -29.55 0.44
CA PRO A 105 0.35 -28.89 0.18
C PRO A 105 1.12 -29.55 -0.96
N LEU A 106 1.06 -30.89 -1.04
CA LEU A 106 1.37 -31.65 -2.23
C LEU A 106 0.07 -32.18 -2.85
N PRO A 107 -0.46 -31.53 -3.90
CA PRO A 107 -1.71 -31.97 -4.53
C PRO A 107 -1.51 -33.28 -5.30
N LEU A 108 -2.62 -34.00 -5.53
CA LEU A 108 -2.63 -35.21 -6.36
C LEU A 108 -1.93 -34.96 -7.71
N SER A 109 -1.03 -35.86 -8.09
CA SER A 109 -0.40 -35.84 -9.42
C SER A 109 -1.43 -36.00 -10.53
N ILE A 110 -1.09 -35.61 -11.77
CA ILE A 110 -1.97 -35.80 -12.93
C ILE A 110 -2.37 -37.27 -13.11
N ALA A 111 -1.47 -38.21 -12.83
CA ALA A 111 -1.76 -39.63 -12.90
C ALA A 111 -2.79 -40.05 -11.83
N GLU A 112 -2.60 -39.62 -10.59
CA GLU A 112 -3.54 -39.87 -9.49
C GLU A 112 -4.90 -39.20 -9.74
N GLN A 113 -4.93 -37.98 -10.28
CA GLN A 113 -6.18 -37.31 -10.68
C GLN A 113 -6.94 -38.12 -11.74
N ARG A 114 -6.25 -38.66 -12.76
CA ARG A 114 -6.88 -39.53 -13.77
C ARG A 114 -7.42 -40.81 -13.15
N THR A 115 -6.64 -41.44 -12.28
CA THR A 115 -7.05 -42.65 -11.55
C THR A 115 -8.28 -42.37 -10.69
N LEU A 116 -8.27 -41.27 -9.93
CA LEU A 116 -9.36 -40.83 -9.07
C LEU A 116 -10.63 -40.54 -9.87
N LEU A 117 -10.52 -39.78 -10.97
CA LEU A 117 -11.66 -39.47 -11.84
C LEU A 117 -12.27 -40.76 -12.41
N SER A 118 -11.44 -41.64 -12.99
CA SER A 118 -11.90 -42.91 -13.56
C SER A 118 -12.60 -43.77 -12.51
N ALA A 119 -12.01 -43.89 -11.31
CA ALA A 119 -12.57 -44.67 -10.22
C ALA A 119 -13.88 -44.07 -9.70
N ALA A 120 -13.97 -42.75 -9.56
CA ALA A 120 -15.18 -42.06 -9.11
C ALA A 120 -16.33 -42.24 -10.12
N THR A 121 -16.05 -42.04 -11.42
CA THR A 121 -17.03 -42.27 -12.49
C THR A 121 -17.52 -43.72 -12.51
N GLN A 122 -16.60 -44.68 -12.36
CA GLN A 122 -16.96 -46.10 -12.30
C GLN A 122 -17.80 -46.42 -11.05
N TYR A 123 -17.41 -45.87 -9.89
CA TYR A 123 -18.12 -46.09 -8.63
C TYR A 123 -19.57 -45.60 -8.70
N VAL A 124 -19.79 -44.37 -9.18
CA VAL A 124 -21.14 -43.81 -9.35
C VAL A 124 -21.97 -44.64 -10.34
N THR A 125 -21.35 -45.15 -11.41
CA THR A 125 -22.01 -46.03 -12.39
C THR A 125 -22.44 -47.36 -11.78
N LEU A 126 -21.64 -47.95 -10.90
CA LEU A 126 -21.92 -49.22 -10.23
C LEU A 126 -22.92 -49.08 -9.06
N HIS A 127 -23.11 -47.88 -8.54
CA HIS A 127 -23.98 -47.60 -7.40
C HIS A 127 -25.02 -46.52 -7.75
N PRO A 128 -25.87 -46.70 -8.78
CA PRO A 128 -26.79 -45.67 -9.25
C PRO A 128 -27.92 -45.40 -8.25
N ASN A 129 -28.70 -44.35 -8.52
CA ASN A 129 -29.95 -44.11 -7.81
C ASN A 129 -30.92 -45.28 -7.95
N PRO A 130 -31.70 -45.59 -6.89
CA PRO A 130 -32.87 -46.43 -7.02
C PRO A 130 -33.79 -45.89 -8.13
N PRO A 131 -34.46 -46.76 -8.92
CA PRO A 131 -35.32 -46.32 -10.02
C PRO A 131 -36.38 -45.28 -9.62
N SER A 132 -36.86 -45.33 -8.38
CA SER A 132 -37.84 -44.37 -7.82
C SER A 132 -37.32 -42.94 -7.68
N MET A 133 -36.00 -42.73 -7.66
CA MET A 133 -35.36 -41.42 -7.54
C MET A 133 -34.91 -40.84 -8.89
N GLY A 134 -35.00 -41.61 -9.98
CA GLY A 134 -34.51 -41.22 -11.31
C GLY A 134 -32.98 -41.13 -11.40
N ALA A 135 -32.46 -40.92 -12.62
CA ALA A 135 -31.02 -40.75 -12.83
C ALA A 135 -30.52 -39.42 -12.24
N SER A 136 -29.29 -39.40 -11.74
CA SER A 136 -28.63 -38.15 -11.32
C SER A 136 -28.05 -37.43 -12.54
N LEU A 137 -28.25 -36.10 -12.60
CA LEU A 137 -27.68 -35.25 -13.65
C LEU A 137 -26.18 -35.04 -13.45
N GLY A 138 -25.74 -34.83 -12.21
CA GLY A 138 -24.33 -34.67 -11.87
C GLY A 138 -23.91 -35.31 -10.56
N PRO A 139 -22.63 -35.17 -10.19
CA PRO A 139 -22.07 -35.75 -8.97
C PRO A 139 -22.68 -35.17 -7.68
N LEU A 140 -23.13 -33.91 -7.70
CA LEU A 140 -23.82 -33.32 -6.55
C LEU A 140 -25.25 -33.85 -6.39
N ASP A 141 -25.98 -34.03 -7.49
CA ASP A 141 -27.31 -34.67 -7.49
C ASP A 141 -27.21 -36.14 -7.01
N TYR A 142 -26.10 -36.81 -7.36
CA TYR A 142 -25.78 -38.15 -6.88
C TYR A 142 -25.62 -38.20 -5.36
N LEU A 143 -24.82 -37.31 -4.76
CA LEU A 143 -24.69 -37.27 -3.29
C LEU A 143 -26.02 -36.94 -2.62
N ASN A 144 -26.80 -36.05 -3.22
CA ASN A 144 -28.11 -35.65 -2.73
C ASN A 144 -29.21 -36.71 -2.96
N SER A 145 -28.94 -37.77 -3.72
CA SER A 145 -29.92 -38.80 -4.11
C SER A 145 -31.21 -38.23 -4.72
N ASN A 146 -31.10 -37.14 -5.50
CA ASN A 146 -32.22 -36.41 -6.11
C ASN A 146 -33.32 -35.95 -5.10
N GLN A 147 -32.96 -35.71 -3.83
CA GLN A 147 -33.90 -35.20 -2.85
C GLN A 147 -34.10 -33.68 -2.98
N PRO A 148 -35.32 -33.14 -2.87
CA PRO A 148 -35.50 -31.70 -2.83
C PRO A 148 -34.84 -31.12 -1.57
N LEU A 149 -33.98 -30.12 -1.75
CA LEU A 149 -33.42 -29.37 -0.61
C LEU A 149 -34.53 -28.57 0.08
N SER A 150 -34.46 -28.45 1.41
CA SER A 150 -35.36 -27.56 2.16
C SER A 150 -35.10 -26.09 1.79
N GLY A 151 -36.12 -25.24 1.85
CA GLY A 151 -36.06 -23.87 1.32
C GLY A 151 -34.91 -22.99 1.85
N GLU A 152 -34.60 -23.06 3.15
CA GLU A 152 -33.46 -22.32 3.74
C GLU A 152 -32.09 -22.84 3.25
N ALA A 153 -31.98 -24.11 2.85
CA ALA A 153 -30.74 -24.69 2.36
C ALA A 153 -30.39 -24.19 0.95
N ALA A 154 -31.38 -23.94 0.08
CA ALA A 154 -31.15 -23.39 -1.26
C ALA A 154 -30.50 -21.98 -1.27
N ARG A 155 -30.49 -21.27 -0.13
CA ARG A 155 -29.94 -19.91 0.00
C ARG A 155 -28.48 -19.88 0.48
N ASP A 156 -27.95 -20.99 0.99
CA ASP A 156 -26.57 -21.08 1.48
C ASP A 156 -25.87 -22.31 0.85
N PRO A 157 -25.21 -22.12 -0.30
CA PRO A 157 -24.49 -23.19 -0.99
C PRO A 157 -23.44 -23.90 -0.12
N ALA A 158 -22.82 -23.20 0.83
CA ALA A 158 -21.82 -23.77 1.72
C ALA A 158 -22.46 -24.79 2.67
N LYS A 159 -23.58 -24.41 3.30
CA LYS A 159 -24.32 -25.29 4.22
C LYS A 159 -24.91 -26.51 3.53
N VAL A 160 -25.35 -26.37 2.27
CA VAL A 160 -25.77 -27.53 1.46
C VAL A 160 -24.60 -28.47 1.22
N LEU A 161 -23.45 -27.95 0.79
CA LEU A 161 -22.27 -28.78 0.57
C LEU A 161 -21.83 -29.51 1.85
N GLU A 162 -21.81 -28.84 3.00
CA GLU A 162 -21.55 -29.46 4.30
C GLU A 162 -22.53 -30.62 4.59
N THR A 163 -23.82 -30.44 4.27
CA THR A 163 -24.84 -31.48 4.41
C THR A 163 -24.58 -32.65 3.45
N LEU A 164 -24.26 -32.37 2.18
CA LEU A 164 -23.97 -33.40 1.17
C LEU A 164 -22.76 -34.25 1.58
N LEU A 165 -21.69 -33.62 2.08
CA LEU A 165 -20.49 -34.31 2.54
C LEU A 165 -20.73 -35.20 3.77
N SER A 166 -21.80 -34.93 4.54
CA SER A 166 -22.20 -35.77 5.68
C SER A 166 -23.08 -36.96 5.30
N THR A 167 -23.48 -37.09 4.03
CA THR A 167 -24.34 -38.20 3.59
C THR A 167 -23.56 -39.52 3.55
N PRO A 168 -24.23 -40.67 3.81
CA PRO A 168 -23.59 -41.99 3.68
C PRO A 168 -23.01 -42.24 2.29
N ARG A 169 -23.58 -41.63 1.24
CA ARG A 169 -23.06 -41.73 -0.12
C ARG A 169 -21.75 -40.98 -0.30
N ALA A 170 -21.64 -39.78 0.25
CA ALA A 170 -20.40 -39.00 0.20
C ALA A 170 -19.29 -39.71 0.96
N GLU A 171 -19.61 -40.30 2.12
CA GLU A 171 -18.68 -41.09 2.91
C GLU A 171 -18.22 -42.35 2.15
N ALA A 172 -19.17 -43.12 1.58
CA ALA A 172 -18.84 -44.33 0.82
C ALA A 172 -18.02 -44.04 -0.44
N LEU A 173 -18.34 -42.96 -1.17
CA LEU A 173 -17.54 -42.51 -2.31
C LEU A 173 -16.11 -42.14 -1.87
N GLY A 174 -15.97 -41.33 -0.81
CA GLY A 174 -14.67 -40.92 -0.30
C GLY A 174 -13.81 -42.08 0.19
N GLN A 175 -14.40 -43.03 0.90
CA GLN A 175 -13.71 -44.25 1.37
C GLN A 175 -13.24 -45.12 0.20
N ALA A 176 -14.07 -45.28 -0.84
CA ALA A 176 -13.69 -46.01 -2.04
C ALA A 176 -12.52 -45.32 -2.76
N MET A 177 -12.56 -44.00 -2.88
CA MET A 177 -11.50 -43.21 -3.52
C MET A 177 -10.18 -43.22 -2.72
N GLN A 178 -10.28 -43.10 -1.40
CA GLN A 178 -9.14 -43.25 -0.50
C GLN A 178 -8.47 -44.60 -0.66
N THR A 179 -9.26 -45.68 -0.66
CA THR A 179 -8.76 -47.05 -0.82
C THR A 179 -8.09 -47.24 -2.18
N GLN A 180 -8.70 -46.70 -3.24
CA GLN A 180 -8.17 -46.79 -4.60
C GLN A 180 -6.76 -46.17 -4.73
N LEU A 181 -6.50 -45.09 -4.01
CA LEU A 181 -5.20 -44.40 -4.01
C LEU A 181 -4.30 -44.83 -2.85
N ASN A 182 -4.69 -45.83 -2.06
CA ASN A 182 -3.96 -46.27 -0.87
C ASN A 182 -3.66 -45.12 0.13
N GLY A 183 -4.61 -44.18 0.26
CA GLY A 183 -4.45 -42.99 1.09
C GLY A 183 -4.50 -43.28 2.58
N ILE A 184 -3.70 -42.58 3.38
CA ILE A 184 -3.77 -42.68 4.85
C ILE A 184 -5.13 -42.24 5.38
N ALA A 185 -5.66 -42.99 6.36
CA ALA A 185 -6.89 -42.67 7.06
C ALA A 185 -6.66 -41.63 8.16
N THR A 186 -7.33 -40.49 8.00
CA THR A 186 -7.48 -39.43 9.01
C THR A 186 -8.95 -39.05 9.15
N ASP A 187 -9.29 -38.29 10.18
CA ASP A 187 -10.64 -37.74 10.43
C ASP A 187 -11.19 -36.82 9.32
N THR A 188 -10.33 -36.29 8.42
CA THR A 188 -10.74 -35.48 7.25
C THR A 188 -10.51 -36.16 5.91
N SER A 189 -9.66 -37.20 5.85
CA SER A 189 -9.22 -37.83 4.60
C SER A 189 -10.34 -38.26 3.66
N VAL A 190 -11.42 -38.86 4.19
CA VAL A 190 -12.59 -39.28 3.39
C VAL A 190 -13.22 -38.08 2.68
N ASN A 191 -13.41 -36.96 3.38
CA ASN A 191 -13.94 -35.73 2.78
C ASN A 191 -12.97 -35.11 1.76
N ASP A 192 -11.67 -35.18 2.02
CA ASP A 192 -10.65 -34.68 1.09
C ASP A 192 -10.73 -35.44 -0.25
N TYR A 193 -10.87 -36.77 -0.22
CA TYR A 193 -11.04 -37.57 -1.44
C TYR A 193 -12.41 -37.35 -2.10
N THR A 194 -13.49 -37.20 -1.33
CA THR A 194 -14.82 -36.88 -1.88
C THR A 194 -14.81 -35.53 -2.60
N LEU A 195 -14.28 -34.48 -1.98
CA LEU A 195 -14.17 -33.15 -2.58
C LEU A 195 -13.30 -33.15 -3.84
N ALA A 196 -12.19 -33.89 -3.83
CA ALA A 196 -11.35 -34.05 -5.01
C ALA A 196 -12.11 -34.75 -6.15
N ALA A 197 -12.84 -35.83 -5.85
CA ALA A 197 -13.66 -36.52 -6.85
C ALA A 197 -14.76 -35.62 -7.42
N LEU A 198 -15.47 -34.86 -6.58
CA LEU A 198 -16.50 -33.91 -7.02
C LEU A 198 -15.92 -32.85 -7.97
N ASN A 199 -14.79 -32.25 -7.61
CA ASN A 199 -14.11 -31.26 -8.46
C ASN A 199 -13.72 -31.84 -9.82
N LEU A 200 -13.13 -33.05 -9.85
CA LEU A 200 -12.71 -33.68 -11.10
C LEU A 200 -13.89 -34.16 -11.96
N MET A 201 -14.99 -34.61 -11.34
CA MET A 201 -16.19 -35.01 -12.07
C MET A 201 -16.94 -33.81 -12.67
N LEU A 202 -16.94 -32.65 -11.99
CA LEU A 202 -17.53 -31.42 -12.51
C LEU A 202 -16.64 -30.76 -13.57
N ASP A 203 -15.32 -30.89 -13.47
CA ASP A 203 -14.37 -30.32 -14.43
C ASP A 203 -13.28 -31.33 -14.81
N PRO A 204 -13.63 -32.36 -15.60
CA PRO A 204 -12.67 -33.37 -16.04
C PRO A 204 -11.62 -32.77 -16.99
N GLN A 205 -11.97 -31.68 -17.70
CA GLN A 205 -11.06 -30.99 -18.62
C GLN A 205 -9.89 -30.31 -17.90
N SER A 206 -10.03 -30.00 -16.60
CA SER A 206 -8.94 -29.47 -15.78
C SER A 206 -7.69 -30.38 -15.73
N ILE A 207 -7.82 -31.67 -16.04
CA ILE A 207 -6.71 -32.63 -16.12
C ILE A 207 -5.97 -32.52 -17.46
N SER A 208 -6.70 -32.45 -18.58
CA SER A 208 -6.13 -32.54 -19.94
C SER A 208 -5.75 -31.18 -20.52
N THR A 209 -6.52 -30.15 -20.19
CA THR A 209 -6.41 -28.79 -20.74
C THR A 209 -6.58 -27.79 -19.61
N PRO A 210 -5.67 -27.76 -18.62
CA PRO A 210 -5.77 -26.84 -17.50
C PRO A 210 -5.67 -25.39 -18.00
N HIS A 211 -6.76 -24.64 -17.87
CA HIS A 211 -6.76 -23.20 -18.05
C HIS A 211 -6.95 -22.48 -16.71
N ARG A 212 -6.24 -21.37 -16.56
CA ARG A 212 -6.14 -20.66 -15.28
C ARG A 212 -7.47 -20.09 -14.81
N ASN A 213 -8.24 -19.55 -15.75
CA ASN A 213 -9.47 -18.80 -15.47
C ASN A 213 -10.71 -19.62 -15.83
N THR A 214 -10.59 -20.93 -16.06
CA THR A 214 -11.73 -21.76 -16.47
C THR A 214 -12.15 -22.70 -15.37
N VAL A 215 -13.45 -22.92 -15.23
CA VAL A 215 -14.05 -23.93 -14.37
C VAL A 215 -15.19 -24.62 -15.12
N ALA A 216 -15.13 -25.95 -15.26
CA ALA A 216 -16.15 -26.72 -15.99
C ALA A 216 -16.46 -26.15 -17.40
N GLY A 217 -15.40 -25.79 -18.14
CA GLY A 217 -15.50 -25.19 -19.48
C GLY A 217 -15.99 -23.73 -19.51
N PHE A 218 -16.30 -23.11 -18.37
CA PHE A 218 -16.69 -21.71 -18.26
C PHE A 218 -15.46 -20.81 -18.04
N ASP A 219 -15.25 -19.81 -18.89
CA ASP A 219 -14.18 -18.82 -18.71
C ASP A 219 -14.63 -17.67 -17.81
N LEU A 220 -14.08 -17.62 -16.59
CA LEU A 220 -14.32 -16.56 -15.60
C LEU A 220 -13.83 -15.19 -16.09
N ALA A 221 -12.89 -15.16 -17.04
CA ALA A 221 -12.29 -13.94 -17.57
C ALA A 221 -12.86 -13.52 -18.94
N GLN A 222 -13.95 -14.13 -19.40
CA GLN A 222 -14.56 -13.80 -20.68
C GLN A 222 -14.97 -12.32 -20.79
N SER A 223 -14.87 -11.76 -22.00
CA SER A 223 -14.98 -10.32 -22.26
C SER A 223 -16.33 -9.70 -21.86
N GLU A 224 -17.37 -10.53 -21.82
CA GLU A 224 -18.73 -10.19 -21.44
C GLU A 224 -18.85 -9.80 -19.96
N HIS A 225 -17.84 -10.12 -19.13
CA HIS A 225 -17.79 -9.76 -17.72
C HIS A 225 -17.02 -8.45 -17.47
N TRP A 226 -16.22 -8.00 -18.42
CA TRP A 226 -15.38 -6.81 -18.24
C TRP A 226 -16.26 -5.57 -18.04
N GLY A 227 -15.95 -4.77 -17.02
CA GLY A 227 -16.74 -3.59 -16.67
C GLY A 227 -18.12 -3.90 -16.06
N LYS A 228 -18.46 -5.17 -15.79
CA LYS A 228 -19.65 -5.56 -15.03
C LYS A 228 -19.29 -5.86 -13.57
N PRO A 229 -20.23 -5.74 -12.61
CA PRO A 229 -19.97 -6.09 -11.21
C PRO A 229 -19.40 -7.50 -11.08
N ALA A 230 -18.33 -7.68 -10.30
CA ALA A 230 -17.69 -8.99 -10.11
C ALA A 230 -18.68 -10.04 -9.55
N SER A 231 -19.64 -9.61 -8.75
CA SER A 231 -20.72 -10.45 -8.20
C SER A 231 -21.66 -11.03 -9.26
N ALA A 232 -21.66 -10.52 -10.49
CA ALA A 232 -22.48 -11.05 -11.58
C ALA A 232 -21.94 -12.39 -12.15
N ILE A 233 -20.71 -12.79 -11.83
CA ILE A 233 -20.09 -14.00 -12.41
C ILE A 233 -20.66 -15.27 -11.77
N PHE A 234 -20.87 -15.30 -10.45
CA PHE A 234 -21.44 -16.44 -9.74
C PHE A 234 -22.78 -16.95 -10.33
N PRO A 235 -23.82 -16.10 -10.50
CA PRO A 235 -25.08 -16.57 -11.08
C PRO A 235 -24.93 -16.97 -12.55
N THR A 236 -23.98 -16.38 -13.29
CA THR A 236 -23.72 -16.78 -14.69
C THR A 236 -23.08 -18.17 -14.77
N LEU A 237 -22.11 -18.47 -13.90
CA LEU A 237 -21.51 -19.81 -13.80
C LEU A 237 -22.53 -20.86 -13.37
N SER A 238 -23.36 -20.54 -12.36
CA SER A 238 -24.44 -21.43 -11.92
C SER A 238 -25.39 -21.75 -13.08
N LYS A 239 -25.82 -20.75 -13.82
CA LYS A 239 -26.64 -20.95 -15.02
C LYS A 239 -25.94 -21.85 -16.05
N HIS A 240 -24.66 -21.62 -16.32
CA HIS A 240 -23.87 -22.46 -17.24
C HIS A 240 -23.83 -23.93 -16.80
N LEU A 241 -23.58 -24.21 -15.51
CA LEU A 241 -23.55 -25.59 -14.99
C LEU A 241 -24.90 -26.31 -15.17
N SER A 242 -26.01 -25.58 -15.00
CA SER A 242 -27.34 -26.13 -15.23
C SER A 242 -27.62 -26.38 -16.72
N GLU A 243 -27.28 -25.43 -17.59
CA GLU A 243 -27.51 -25.54 -19.04
C GLU A 243 -26.66 -26.62 -19.71
N GLN A 244 -25.44 -26.87 -19.19
CA GLN A 244 -24.57 -27.96 -19.65
C GLN A 244 -24.94 -29.33 -19.05
N GLY A 245 -25.98 -29.40 -18.20
CA GLY A 245 -26.42 -30.65 -17.58
C GLY A 245 -25.47 -31.20 -16.52
N HIS A 246 -24.55 -30.39 -15.99
CA HIS A 246 -23.63 -30.79 -14.92
C HIS A 246 -24.32 -30.84 -13.54
N ALA A 247 -25.48 -30.19 -13.39
CA ALA A 247 -26.27 -30.17 -12.17
C ALA A 247 -27.72 -29.77 -12.46
N THR A 248 -28.65 -30.12 -11.57
CA THR A 248 -29.96 -29.44 -11.49
C THR A 248 -29.79 -27.94 -11.21
N ALA A 249 -30.81 -27.12 -11.50
CA ALA A 249 -30.77 -25.68 -11.23
C ALA A 249 -30.48 -25.39 -9.73
N GLU A 250 -31.00 -26.22 -8.84
CA GLU A 250 -30.78 -26.16 -7.40
C GLU A 250 -29.34 -26.51 -7.01
N MET A 251 -28.76 -27.58 -7.59
CA MET A 251 -27.38 -28.00 -7.32
C MET A 251 -26.34 -27.15 -8.05
N ALA A 252 -26.72 -26.42 -9.09
CA ALA A 252 -25.79 -25.61 -9.86
C ALA A 252 -25.17 -24.47 -9.04
N ASN A 253 -25.90 -23.90 -8.08
CA ASN A 253 -25.36 -22.93 -7.12
C ASN A 253 -24.29 -23.56 -6.21
N VAL A 254 -24.51 -24.81 -5.78
CA VAL A 254 -23.57 -25.57 -4.95
C VAL A 254 -22.32 -25.92 -5.76
N GLY A 255 -22.50 -26.33 -7.02
CA GLY A 255 -21.40 -26.56 -7.96
C GLY A 255 -20.58 -25.30 -8.21
N ALA A 256 -21.23 -24.17 -8.49
CA ALA A 256 -20.56 -22.89 -8.67
C ALA A 256 -19.77 -22.50 -7.41
N TYR A 257 -20.36 -22.64 -6.23
CA TYR A 257 -19.69 -22.38 -4.96
C TYR A 257 -18.47 -23.27 -4.74
N LEU A 258 -18.60 -24.60 -4.91
CA LEU A 258 -17.50 -25.56 -4.77
C LEU A 258 -16.33 -25.22 -5.69
N MET A 259 -16.61 -24.91 -6.96
CA MET A 259 -15.60 -24.64 -7.97
C MET A 259 -14.90 -23.31 -7.73
N LEU A 260 -15.66 -22.26 -7.39
CA LEU A 260 -15.11 -20.93 -7.10
C LEU A 260 -14.32 -20.91 -5.78
N ALA A 261 -14.74 -21.64 -4.74
CA ALA A 261 -14.03 -21.70 -3.47
C ALA A 261 -12.58 -22.16 -3.64
N ARG A 262 -12.34 -23.08 -4.58
CA ARG A 262 -11.00 -23.57 -4.92
C ARG A 262 -10.25 -22.65 -5.90
N LYS A 263 -10.93 -22.07 -6.89
CA LYS A 263 -10.28 -21.44 -8.07
C LYS A 263 -10.30 -19.91 -8.08
N ALA A 264 -11.36 -19.30 -7.59
CA ALA A 264 -11.57 -17.86 -7.60
C ALA A 264 -12.41 -17.42 -6.37
N PRO A 265 -11.87 -17.60 -5.15
CA PRO A 265 -12.59 -17.33 -3.90
C PRO A 265 -12.99 -15.86 -3.76
N GLU A 266 -12.32 -14.93 -4.47
CA GLU A 266 -12.70 -13.52 -4.54
C GLU A 266 -14.13 -13.30 -5.08
N LEU A 267 -14.64 -14.23 -5.90
CA LEU A 267 -16.00 -14.19 -6.46
C LEU A 267 -17.06 -14.71 -5.48
N LEU A 268 -16.64 -15.21 -4.31
CA LEU A 268 -17.52 -15.67 -3.22
C LEU A 268 -17.53 -14.70 -2.03
N ILE A 269 -16.80 -13.60 -2.10
CA ILE A 269 -16.79 -12.56 -1.07
C ILE A 269 -18.21 -11.99 -0.93
N LYS A 270 -18.65 -11.83 0.32
CA LYS A 270 -19.97 -11.28 0.63
C LYS A 270 -19.95 -9.75 0.48
N ASP A 271 -21.06 -9.18 0.07
CA ASP A 271 -21.27 -7.73 0.02
C ASP A 271 -20.27 -6.96 -0.87
N ILE A 272 -19.85 -7.55 -2.01
CA ILE A 272 -19.01 -6.84 -3.00
C ILE A 272 -19.80 -5.66 -3.59
N PRO A 273 -19.30 -4.42 -3.48
CA PRO A 273 -19.95 -3.25 -4.07
C PRO A 273 -20.08 -3.35 -5.60
N SER A 274 -21.19 -2.84 -6.15
CA SER A 274 -21.49 -2.98 -7.60
C SER A 274 -20.53 -2.20 -8.53
N ASN A 275 -19.81 -1.22 -8.00
CA ASN A 275 -18.76 -0.49 -8.69
C ASN A 275 -17.42 -1.25 -8.72
N VAL A 276 -17.26 -2.34 -7.96
CA VAL A 276 -16.12 -3.26 -8.11
C VAL A 276 -16.39 -4.16 -9.32
N THR A 277 -16.02 -3.66 -10.49
CA THR A 277 -16.23 -4.35 -11.76
C THR A 277 -15.07 -5.29 -12.09
N TYR A 278 -15.36 -6.41 -12.74
CA TYR A 278 -14.34 -7.40 -13.06
C TYR A 278 -13.26 -6.82 -13.98
N GLY A 279 -12.00 -6.99 -13.58
CA GLY A 279 -10.85 -6.43 -14.29
C GLY A 279 -10.60 -4.92 -14.04
N SER A 280 -11.34 -4.28 -13.13
CA SER A 280 -11.03 -2.92 -12.66
C SER A 280 -9.85 -2.90 -11.68
N PRO A 281 -9.22 -1.72 -11.42
CA PRO A 281 -8.22 -1.59 -10.36
C PRO A 281 -8.74 -1.99 -8.97
N ALA A 282 -10.02 -1.71 -8.66
CA ALA A 282 -10.64 -2.14 -7.40
C ALA A 282 -10.73 -3.67 -7.31
N TRP A 283 -11.07 -4.34 -8.42
CA TRP A 283 -11.06 -5.81 -8.49
C TRP A 283 -9.65 -6.38 -8.37
N VAL A 284 -8.64 -5.75 -8.97
CA VAL A 284 -7.22 -6.16 -8.81
C VAL A 284 -6.83 -6.20 -7.33
N ASN A 285 -7.15 -5.15 -6.58
CA ASN A 285 -6.88 -5.08 -5.14
C ASN A 285 -7.62 -6.19 -4.38
N LEU A 286 -8.91 -6.39 -4.67
CA LEU A 286 -9.73 -7.42 -4.05
C LEU A 286 -9.18 -8.83 -4.31
N SER A 287 -8.80 -9.13 -5.56
CA SER A 287 -8.21 -10.41 -5.95
C SER A 287 -6.85 -10.66 -5.28
N ILE A 288 -6.00 -9.64 -5.14
CA ILE A 288 -4.72 -9.75 -4.43
C ILE A 288 -4.96 -10.06 -2.95
N ALA A 289 -5.87 -9.32 -2.30
CA ALA A 289 -6.23 -9.51 -0.91
C ALA A 289 -6.79 -10.92 -0.66
N ALA A 290 -7.76 -11.33 -1.47
CA ALA A 290 -8.38 -12.64 -1.40
C ALA A 290 -7.36 -13.77 -1.54
N ALA A 291 -6.51 -13.73 -2.58
CA ALA A 291 -5.51 -14.76 -2.82
C ALA A 291 -4.45 -14.83 -1.71
N THR A 292 -4.05 -13.68 -1.16
CA THR A 292 -3.07 -13.63 -0.06
C THR A 292 -3.64 -14.23 1.24
N ILE A 293 -4.89 -13.91 1.57
CA ILE A 293 -5.58 -14.46 2.75
C ILE A 293 -5.82 -15.97 2.59
N GLU A 294 -6.23 -16.41 1.40
CA GLU A 294 -6.46 -17.84 1.11
C GLU A 294 -5.18 -18.67 1.13
N ALA A 295 -4.03 -18.09 0.74
CA ALA A 295 -2.75 -18.78 0.83
C ALA A 295 -2.36 -19.09 2.30
N GLN A 296 -2.75 -18.24 3.24
CA GLN A 296 -2.45 -18.42 4.67
C GLN A 296 -3.52 -19.22 5.41
N THR A 297 -4.79 -19.01 5.02
CA THR A 297 -5.96 -19.56 5.68
C THR A 297 -6.97 -20.04 4.63
N PRO A 298 -6.72 -21.20 3.99
CA PRO A 298 -7.60 -21.72 2.95
C PRO A 298 -9.06 -21.86 3.42
N GLY A 299 -10.02 -21.42 2.60
CA GLY A 299 -11.45 -21.49 2.88
C GLY A 299 -11.99 -20.38 3.78
N LYS A 300 -11.21 -19.34 4.05
CA LYS A 300 -11.62 -18.21 4.88
C LYS A 300 -12.36 -17.14 4.08
N VAL A 301 -11.88 -16.80 2.89
CA VAL A 301 -12.40 -15.70 2.06
C VAL A 301 -13.87 -15.88 1.66
N PRO A 302 -14.37 -17.07 1.26
CA PRO A 302 -15.79 -17.28 0.97
C PRO A 302 -16.72 -16.97 2.16
N ASN A 303 -16.18 -16.90 3.38
CA ASN A 303 -16.92 -16.60 4.59
C ASN A 303 -16.80 -15.13 5.04
N MET A 304 -16.01 -14.31 4.34
CA MET A 304 -15.74 -12.91 4.68
C MET A 304 -16.58 -11.94 3.83
N SER A 305 -16.92 -10.78 4.41
CA SER A 305 -17.43 -9.64 3.65
C SER A 305 -16.30 -8.88 2.97
N PHE A 306 -16.64 -8.05 1.99
CA PHE A 306 -15.69 -7.16 1.32
C PHE A 306 -14.85 -6.35 2.31
N ALA A 307 -15.48 -5.73 3.31
CA ALA A 307 -14.77 -4.96 4.34
C ALA A 307 -13.81 -5.84 5.17
N GLN A 308 -14.21 -7.06 5.53
CA GLN A 308 -13.35 -7.97 6.28
C GLN A 308 -12.12 -8.38 5.45
N VAL A 309 -12.29 -8.64 4.15
CA VAL A 309 -11.17 -9.00 3.25
C VAL A 309 -10.18 -7.85 3.16
N MET A 310 -10.67 -6.63 2.93
CA MET A 310 -9.81 -5.46 2.80
C MET A 310 -9.09 -5.10 4.12
N ASN A 311 -9.74 -5.32 5.27
CA ASN A 311 -9.11 -5.15 6.59
C ASN A 311 -8.01 -6.20 6.86
N ALA A 312 -8.21 -7.45 6.46
CA ALA A 312 -7.25 -8.53 6.70
C ALA A 312 -6.05 -8.51 5.73
N ALA A 313 -6.17 -7.78 4.61
CA ALA A 313 -5.20 -7.80 3.52
C ALA A 313 -3.80 -7.29 3.90
N GLU A 314 -3.69 -6.21 4.69
CA GLU A 314 -2.38 -5.64 5.11
C GLU A 314 -1.59 -6.65 5.94
N ASP A 315 -2.22 -7.21 6.97
CA ASP A 315 -1.59 -8.19 7.85
C ASP A 315 -1.24 -9.49 7.13
N ALA A 316 -2.07 -9.93 6.18
CA ALA A 316 -1.77 -11.09 5.36
C ALA A 316 -0.59 -10.81 4.41
N SER A 317 -0.55 -9.66 3.75
CA SER A 317 0.53 -9.31 2.82
C SER A 317 1.89 -9.22 3.51
N LEU A 318 1.93 -8.74 4.75
CA LEU A 318 3.16 -8.69 5.56
C LEU A 318 3.65 -10.08 6.00
N GLN A 319 2.75 -11.05 6.11
CA GLN A 319 3.07 -12.42 6.55
C GLN A 319 3.60 -13.31 5.43
N ASP A 320 3.15 -13.11 4.18
CA ASP A 320 3.62 -13.87 3.02
C ASP A 320 3.79 -12.98 1.77
N PRO A 321 4.86 -12.17 1.71
CA PRO A 321 5.11 -11.27 0.58
C PRO A 321 5.29 -11.99 -0.76
N ALA A 322 5.78 -13.24 -0.75
CA ALA A 322 5.99 -14.04 -1.96
C ALA A 322 4.66 -14.45 -2.59
N MET A 323 3.70 -14.92 -1.78
CA MET A 323 2.34 -15.22 -2.27
C MET A 323 1.62 -13.95 -2.74
N THR A 324 1.80 -12.81 -2.05
CA THR A 324 1.26 -11.53 -2.50
C THR A 324 1.81 -11.14 -3.88
N GLN A 325 3.10 -11.35 -4.15
CA GLN A 325 3.69 -11.10 -5.48
C GLN A 325 3.05 -11.97 -6.57
N GLN A 326 2.83 -13.25 -6.27
CA GLN A 326 2.19 -14.18 -7.20
C GLN A 326 0.75 -13.76 -7.50
N ALA A 327 0.02 -13.32 -6.47
CA ALA A 327 -1.32 -12.77 -6.60
C ALA A 327 -1.35 -11.46 -7.41
N GLN A 328 -0.38 -10.57 -7.21
CA GLN A 328 -0.23 -9.33 -8.01
C GLN A 328 -0.02 -9.63 -9.49
N ARG A 329 0.90 -10.55 -9.82
CA ARG A 329 1.11 -11.03 -11.20
C ARG A 329 -0.15 -11.66 -11.77
N ALA A 330 -0.94 -12.34 -10.95
CA ALA A 330 -2.20 -12.93 -11.37
C ALA A 330 -3.22 -11.90 -11.81
N ALA A 331 -3.50 -10.97 -10.92
CA ALA A 331 -4.52 -9.95 -11.10
C ALA A 331 -4.12 -8.95 -12.20
N LEU A 332 -2.85 -8.54 -12.27
CA LEU A 332 -2.37 -7.64 -13.31
C LEU A 332 -2.44 -8.24 -14.71
N ARG A 333 -2.23 -9.56 -14.87
CA ARG A 333 -2.41 -10.20 -16.18
C ARG A 333 -3.84 -10.02 -16.71
N VAL A 334 -4.84 -10.23 -15.85
CA VAL A 334 -6.25 -10.04 -16.21
C VAL A 334 -6.52 -8.56 -16.48
N TRP A 335 -6.13 -7.67 -15.58
CA TRP A 335 -6.29 -6.23 -15.78
C TRP A 335 -5.61 -5.73 -17.05
N GLY A 336 -4.44 -6.27 -17.42
CA GLY A 336 -3.73 -5.90 -18.63
C GLY A 336 -4.54 -6.16 -19.90
N VAL A 337 -5.20 -7.31 -19.97
CA VAL A 337 -6.11 -7.62 -21.08
C VAL A 337 -7.33 -6.72 -21.04
N VAL A 338 -8.00 -6.61 -19.88
CA VAL A 338 -9.22 -5.80 -19.73
C VAL A 338 -8.99 -4.33 -20.08
N SER A 339 -7.89 -3.75 -19.60
CA SER A 339 -7.53 -2.34 -19.83
C SER A 339 -7.00 -2.06 -21.23
N GLY A 340 -6.68 -3.10 -22.02
CA GLY A 340 -6.02 -2.97 -23.32
C GLY A 340 -4.50 -2.73 -23.24
N ALA A 341 -3.90 -2.77 -22.04
CA ALA A 341 -2.45 -2.66 -21.87
C ALA A 341 -1.68 -3.89 -22.42
N LEU A 342 -2.34 -5.05 -22.44
CA LEU A 342 -1.84 -6.28 -23.05
C LEU A 342 -2.82 -6.78 -24.11
N SER A 343 -2.29 -7.28 -25.22
CA SER A 343 -3.03 -8.15 -26.13
C SER A 343 -3.21 -9.54 -25.55
N GLN A 344 -4.14 -10.33 -26.09
CA GLN A 344 -4.32 -11.73 -25.66
C GLN A 344 -3.04 -12.56 -25.83
N GLN A 345 -2.28 -12.33 -26.91
CA GLN A 345 -1.00 -13.03 -27.15
C GLN A 345 0.07 -12.67 -26.11
N GLU A 346 0.16 -11.38 -25.74
CA GLU A 346 1.05 -10.91 -24.68
C GLU A 346 0.65 -11.46 -23.32
N ALA A 347 -0.66 -11.52 -23.05
CA ALA A 347 -1.16 -12.15 -21.85
C ALA A 347 -0.88 -13.64 -21.85
N ASP A 348 -1.01 -14.37 -22.96
CA ASP A 348 -0.76 -15.81 -23.02
C ASP A 348 0.71 -16.15 -22.78
N ARG A 349 1.63 -15.41 -23.41
CA ARG A 349 3.08 -15.59 -23.21
C ARG A 349 3.57 -15.08 -21.85
N TYR A 350 2.96 -14.00 -21.35
CA TYR A 350 3.24 -13.29 -20.10
C TYR A 350 4.73 -13.24 -19.71
N SER A 351 5.56 -12.75 -20.63
CA SER A 351 7.00 -12.61 -20.43
C SER A 351 7.31 -11.56 -19.36
N PRO A 352 8.55 -11.51 -18.82
CA PRO A 352 8.95 -10.46 -17.88
C PRO A 352 8.69 -9.04 -18.41
N ASP A 353 8.84 -8.81 -19.72
CA ASP A 353 8.55 -7.53 -20.35
C ASP A 353 7.04 -7.22 -20.34
N ASP A 354 6.18 -8.22 -20.54
CA ASP A 354 4.72 -8.06 -20.46
C ASP A 354 4.28 -7.76 -19.02
N VAL A 355 4.92 -8.39 -18.02
CA VAL A 355 4.71 -8.12 -16.59
C VAL A 355 5.08 -6.67 -16.26
N GLU A 356 6.23 -6.19 -16.74
CA GLU A 356 6.68 -4.83 -16.48
C GLU A 356 5.83 -3.79 -17.22
N LYS A 357 5.47 -4.07 -18.48
CA LYS A 357 4.56 -3.23 -19.28
C LYS A 357 3.24 -3.02 -18.56
N VAL A 358 2.61 -4.10 -18.10
CA VAL A 358 1.30 -4.00 -17.41
C VAL A 358 1.41 -3.36 -16.04
N ARG A 359 2.49 -3.65 -15.28
CA ARG A 359 2.74 -3.03 -13.97
C ARG A 359 2.94 -1.52 -14.11
N SER A 360 3.78 -1.09 -15.06
CA SER A 360 4.03 0.32 -15.34
C SER A 360 2.75 1.04 -15.74
N ALA A 361 1.93 0.46 -16.63
CA ALA A 361 0.64 1.02 -17.01
C ALA A 361 -0.33 1.13 -15.81
N PHE A 362 -0.40 0.10 -14.98
CA PHE A 362 -1.25 0.09 -13.78
C PHE A 362 -0.83 1.17 -12.77
N ASN A 363 0.47 1.27 -12.49
CA ASN A 363 1.03 2.24 -11.55
C ASN A 363 0.90 3.68 -12.06
N GLN A 364 1.11 3.90 -13.35
CA GLN A 364 0.84 5.20 -13.97
C GLN A 364 -0.63 5.58 -13.78
N GLN A 365 -1.55 4.67 -14.09
CA GLN A 365 -2.98 4.91 -13.87
C GLN A 365 -3.29 5.17 -12.39
N ALA A 366 -2.64 4.48 -11.46
CA ALA A 366 -2.86 4.66 -10.02
C ALA A 366 -2.38 6.04 -9.54
N ASN A 367 -1.20 6.47 -9.99
CA ASN A 367 -0.63 7.76 -9.64
C ASN A 367 -1.44 8.93 -10.22
N GLU A 368 -1.85 8.84 -11.49
CA GLU A 368 -2.71 9.86 -12.12
C GLU A 368 -4.04 10.01 -11.35
N ARG A 369 -4.65 8.89 -10.91
CA ARG A 369 -5.88 8.94 -10.10
C ARG A 369 -5.67 9.54 -8.71
N LEU A 370 -4.55 9.20 -8.06
CA LEU A 370 -4.20 9.75 -6.74
C LEU A 370 -4.01 11.26 -6.83
N GLU A 371 -3.25 11.70 -7.83
CA GLU A 371 -3.04 13.13 -8.08
C GLU A 371 -4.37 13.82 -8.41
N ALA A 372 -5.20 13.21 -9.27
CA ALA A 372 -6.50 13.73 -9.65
C ALA A 372 -7.45 13.91 -8.46
N SER A 373 -7.43 12.99 -7.49
CA SER A 373 -8.21 13.13 -6.25
C SER A 373 -7.85 14.42 -5.50
N SER A 374 -6.55 14.74 -5.38
CA SER A 374 -6.10 16.00 -4.77
C SER A 374 -6.42 17.23 -5.62
N GLN A 375 -6.29 17.11 -6.94
CA GLN A 375 -6.49 18.17 -7.92
C GLN A 375 -7.97 18.63 -7.99
N ILE A 376 -8.93 17.69 -7.97
CA ILE A 376 -10.37 18.01 -7.90
C ILE A 376 -10.70 18.80 -6.63
N GLN A 377 -9.99 18.51 -5.54
CA GLN A 377 -10.17 19.14 -4.24
C GLN A 377 -9.32 20.41 -4.06
N ALA A 378 -8.67 20.93 -5.11
CA ALA A 378 -7.83 22.11 -5.01
C ALA A 378 -8.61 23.28 -4.41
N GLU A 379 -8.08 23.87 -3.33
CA GLU A 379 -8.77 24.93 -2.60
C GLU A 379 -8.85 26.21 -3.44
N MET A 380 -10.03 26.83 -3.48
CA MET A 380 -10.19 28.12 -4.14
C MET A 380 -9.56 29.19 -3.24
N PRO A 381 -8.64 30.04 -3.75
CA PRO A 381 -8.03 31.06 -2.92
C PRO A 381 -9.07 32.09 -2.49
N SER A 382 -8.84 32.70 -1.33
CA SER A 382 -9.66 33.79 -0.79
C SER A 382 -8.86 35.09 -0.87
N ARG A 383 -9.36 36.05 -1.65
CA ARG A 383 -8.76 37.39 -1.77
C ARG A 383 -8.70 38.09 -0.41
N LYS A 384 -9.72 37.87 0.44
CA LYS A 384 -9.75 38.36 1.82
C LYS A 384 -8.64 37.75 2.66
N ASP A 385 -8.44 36.43 2.61
CA ASP A 385 -7.42 35.77 3.42
C ASP A 385 -6.00 36.14 2.96
N ILE A 386 -5.79 36.28 1.65
CA ILE A 386 -4.52 36.79 1.08
C ILE A 386 -4.25 38.21 1.57
N ALA A 387 -5.25 39.09 1.52
CA ALA A 387 -5.13 40.47 1.99
C ALA A 387 -4.86 40.53 3.50
N LEU A 388 -5.60 39.78 4.31
CA LEU A 388 -5.40 39.71 5.76
C LEU A 388 -4.00 39.18 6.11
N ALA A 389 -3.51 38.17 5.39
CA ALA A 389 -2.16 37.65 5.60
C ALA A 389 -1.09 38.71 5.30
N ALA A 390 -1.22 39.42 4.17
CA ALA A 390 -0.30 40.48 3.77
C ALA A 390 -0.33 41.68 4.73
N LEU A 391 -1.52 42.05 5.20
CA LEU A 391 -1.71 43.12 6.19
C LEU A 391 -1.12 42.74 7.55
N LYS A 392 -1.36 41.52 8.05
CA LYS A 392 -0.75 41.02 9.29
C LYS A 392 0.77 40.98 9.22
N GLN A 393 1.31 40.55 8.08
CA GLN A 393 2.76 40.50 7.87
C GLN A 393 3.39 41.89 7.89
N ARG A 394 2.74 42.90 7.31
CA ARG A 394 3.28 44.26 7.24
C ARG A 394 3.06 45.07 8.51
N PHE A 395 1.88 44.97 9.12
CA PHE A 395 1.44 45.88 10.18
C PHE A 395 1.31 45.22 11.56
N GLY A 396 1.49 43.90 11.67
CA GLY A 396 1.29 43.14 12.92
C GLY A 396 -0.17 42.73 13.14
N SER A 397 -0.40 41.75 14.03
CA SER A 397 -1.73 41.14 14.24
C SER A 397 -2.76 42.02 14.96
N ASP A 398 -2.31 43.05 15.67
CA ASP A 398 -3.14 43.83 16.61
C ASP A 398 -3.81 45.05 15.95
N VAL A 399 -3.62 45.21 14.63
CA VAL A 399 -4.16 46.33 13.85
C VAL A 399 -5.59 46.00 13.39
N PRO A 400 -6.55 46.93 13.52
CA PRO A 400 -7.95 46.69 13.18
C PRO A 400 -8.18 46.72 11.66
N PHE A 401 -7.79 45.65 10.96
CA PHE A 401 -7.78 45.59 9.49
C PHE A 401 -9.14 45.69 8.82
N GLU A 402 -10.20 45.26 9.49
CA GLU A 402 -11.57 45.22 8.94
C GLU A 402 -12.41 46.44 9.36
N GLU A 403 -11.94 47.24 10.33
CA GLU A 403 -12.65 48.44 10.77
C GLU A 403 -12.50 49.56 9.71
N LYS A 404 -13.61 50.19 9.34
CA LYS A 404 -13.65 51.26 8.33
C LYS A 404 -13.18 52.59 8.94
N LEU A 405 -11.86 52.77 9.03
CA LEU A 405 -11.21 53.89 9.74
C LEU A 405 -10.39 54.82 8.84
N LEU A 406 -10.37 54.60 7.52
CA LEU A 406 -9.60 55.40 6.56
C LEU A 406 -10.50 56.16 5.59
N SER A 407 -10.15 57.40 5.27
CA SER A 407 -10.77 58.23 4.23
C SER A 407 -9.72 58.80 3.28
N VAL A 408 -10.12 59.26 2.10
CA VAL A 408 -9.19 59.86 1.13
C VAL A 408 -8.89 61.32 1.52
N LYS A 409 -7.60 61.68 1.64
CA LYS A 409 -7.08 62.95 2.19
C LYS A 409 -7.46 64.21 1.40
N ASN A 410 -7.85 64.09 0.13
CA ASN A 410 -8.22 65.24 -0.69
C ASN A 410 -9.32 64.91 -1.71
N THR A 411 -10.56 65.20 -1.36
CA THR A 411 -11.71 65.10 -2.27
C THR A 411 -12.00 66.46 -2.92
N LYS A 412 -11.07 67.02 -3.70
CA LYS A 412 -11.41 68.13 -4.61
C LYS A 412 -12.23 67.58 -5.79
N GLN A 413 -13.51 67.32 -5.56
CA GLN A 413 -14.47 67.00 -6.61
C GLN A 413 -15.23 68.26 -7.04
N PRO A 414 -15.32 68.58 -8.34
CA PRO A 414 -16.22 69.63 -8.83
C PRO A 414 -17.68 69.27 -8.53
N HIS A 415 -18.50 70.26 -8.15
CA HIS A 415 -19.86 70.06 -7.64
C HIS A 415 -20.89 69.46 -8.63
N ILE A 416 -20.52 69.16 -9.88
CA ILE A 416 -21.46 68.64 -10.89
C ILE A 416 -20.73 67.68 -11.81
N GLN A 417 -21.11 66.41 -11.83
CA GLN A 417 -20.77 65.43 -12.88
C GLN A 417 -21.70 64.18 -12.83
N PRO A 418 -21.80 63.38 -13.92
CA PRO A 418 -22.89 62.43 -14.16
C PRO A 418 -22.87 61.21 -13.23
N LEU A 419 -23.99 60.47 -13.22
CA LEU A 419 -24.33 59.38 -12.28
C LEU A 419 -23.34 58.19 -12.28
N TYR A 420 -22.36 58.14 -13.19
CA TYR A 420 -21.32 57.10 -13.27
C TYR A 420 -20.02 57.66 -13.83
N ASP A 421 -18.98 57.73 -12.99
CA ASP A 421 -17.59 58.05 -13.39
C ASP A 421 -16.67 56.96 -12.80
N PRO A 422 -16.02 56.10 -13.62
CA PRO A 422 -15.12 55.05 -13.15
C PRO A 422 -13.79 55.59 -12.57
N ASN A 423 -13.52 56.90 -12.66
CA ASN A 423 -12.37 57.57 -12.04
C ASN A 423 -12.72 58.29 -10.72
N ARG A 424 -13.92 58.06 -10.19
CA ARG A 424 -14.36 58.70 -8.94
C ARG A 424 -13.54 58.17 -7.76
N ALA A 425 -12.93 59.09 -7.01
CA ALA A 425 -12.29 58.75 -5.74
C ALA A 425 -13.29 58.04 -4.80
N PRO A 426 -12.88 56.97 -4.09
CA PRO A 426 -13.77 56.23 -3.21
C PRO A 426 -14.37 57.16 -2.15
N ALA A 427 -15.70 57.13 -2.00
CA ALA A 427 -16.42 57.96 -1.05
C ALA A 427 -16.69 57.18 0.26
N GLY A 428 -16.59 57.87 1.39
CA GLY A 428 -16.85 57.30 2.72
C GLY A 428 -15.62 56.64 3.36
N PHE A 429 -15.83 56.00 4.52
CA PHE A 429 -14.77 55.31 5.25
C PHE A 429 -14.51 53.90 4.71
N HIS A 430 -13.25 53.50 4.64
CA HIS A 430 -12.78 52.19 4.17
C HIS A 430 -11.84 51.57 5.21
N SER A 431 -11.72 50.26 5.17
CA SER A 431 -10.80 49.51 6.00
C SER A 431 -9.45 49.29 5.31
N LEU A 432 -8.40 48.93 6.05
CA LEU A 432 -7.12 48.52 5.45
C LEU A 432 -7.31 47.27 4.56
N LEU A 433 -8.23 46.39 4.95
CA LEU A 433 -8.64 45.23 4.16
C LEU A 433 -9.26 45.64 2.81
N ASP A 434 -10.16 46.64 2.81
CA ASP A 434 -10.78 47.15 1.59
C ASP A 434 -9.72 47.71 0.63
N ILE A 435 -8.74 48.46 1.15
CA ILE A 435 -7.66 49.06 0.34
C ILE A 435 -6.76 47.95 -0.25
N ALA A 436 -6.34 47.00 0.59
CA ALA A 436 -5.46 45.90 0.19
C ALA A 436 -6.12 44.97 -0.83
N MET A 437 -7.40 44.63 -0.63
CA MET A 437 -8.16 43.84 -1.60
C MET A 437 -8.34 44.63 -2.90
N SER A 438 -8.88 45.84 -2.84
CA SER A 438 -9.31 46.63 -4.01
C SER A 438 -8.16 47.20 -4.84
N GLY A 439 -6.93 47.15 -4.31
CA GLY A 439 -5.78 47.76 -4.95
C GLY A 439 -5.89 49.28 -5.03
N LEU A 440 -6.61 49.93 -4.10
CA LEU A 440 -6.85 51.39 -4.08
C LEU A 440 -5.66 52.20 -3.52
N HIS A 441 -4.46 51.67 -3.65
CA HIS A 441 -3.21 52.23 -3.13
C HIS A 441 -2.79 53.54 -3.82
N GLN A 442 -3.36 53.84 -5.00
CA GLN A 442 -3.12 55.08 -5.74
C GLN A 442 -3.71 56.33 -5.06
N TYR A 443 -4.61 56.17 -4.10
CA TYR A 443 -5.19 57.27 -3.34
C TYR A 443 -4.38 57.55 -2.08
N GLU A 444 -4.26 58.82 -1.71
CA GLU A 444 -3.72 59.20 -0.40
C GLU A 444 -4.78 59.01 0.69
N TRP A 445 -4.50 58.12 1.64
CA TRP A 445 -5.40 57.78 2.74
C TRP A 445 -5.01 58.51 4.03
N GLU A 446 -6.01 58.93 4.80
CA GLU A 446 -5.86 59.49 6.15
C GLU A 446 -6.74 58.75 7.15
N SER A 447 -6.37 58.78 8.43
CA SER A 447 -7.14 58.22 9.54
C SER A 447 -6.97 59.10 10.77
N THR A 448 -7.99 59.15 11.63
CA THR A 448 -7.91 59.78 12.95
C THR A 448 -7.67 58.77 14.06
N ASP A 449 -7.68 57.46 13.75
CA ASP A 449 -7.48 56.40 14.73
C ASP A 449 -5.98 56.23 15.04
N PRO A 450 -5.55 56.35 16.31
CA PRO A 450 -4.14 56.27 16.68
C PRO A 450 -3.54 54.87 16.43
N ARG A 451 -4.34 53.80 16.38
CA ARG A 451 -3.91 52.43 16.06
C ARG A 451 -3.48 52.34 14.59
N ILE A 452 -4.29 52.91 13.69
CA ILE A 452 -4.00 52.95 12.25
C ILE A 452 -2.82 53.87 11.96
N LEU A 453 -2.83 55.09 12.52
CA LEU A 453 -1.75 56.07 12.32
C LEU A 453 -0.37 55.53 12.73
N ARG A 454 -0.30 54.82 13.86
CA ARG A 454 0.95 54.19 14.33
C ARG A 454 1.38 53.06 13.40
N ALA A 455 0.44 52.22 12.95
CA ALA A 455 0.73 51.06 12.12
C ALA A 455 1.19 51.42 10.71
N THR A 456 0.65 52.51 10.12
CA THR A 456 0.92 52.86 8.71
C THR A 456 2.01 53.93 8.54
N GLN A 457 2.62 54.42 9.62
CA GLN A 457 3.64 55.46 9.56
C GLN A 457 4.91 54.98 8.84
N GLY A 458 5.19 55.56 7.66
CA GLY A 458 6.36 55.22 6.86
C GLY A 458 6.24 53.92 6.05
N GLU A 459 5.08 53.26 6.12
CA GLU A 459 4.82 51.98 5.47
C GLU A 459 3.93 52.15 4.23
N SER A 460 4.12 51.30 3.22
CA SER A 460 3.31 51.33 1.99
C SER A 460 1.95 50.67 2.17
N LEU A 461 0.90 51.22 1.53
CA LEU A 461 -0.42 50.59 1.40
C LEU A 461 -0.60 49.82 0.09
N GLN A 462 0.46 49.68 -0.72
CA GLN A 462 0.44 48.89 -1.95
C GLN A 462 0.64 47.40 -1.62
N PHE A 463 -0.30 46.58 -2.09
CA PHE A 463 -0.25 45.12 -1.95
C PHE A 463 -0.56 44.42 -3.26
N ASP A 464 0.18 43.35 -3.53
CA ASP A 464 0.00 42.48 -4.70
C ASP A 464 -1.10 41.43 -4.49
N VAL A 465 -2.18 41.80 -3.78
CA VAL A 465 -3.28 40.87 -3.45
C VAL A 465 -3.98 40.40 -4.72
N ASN A 466 -4.23 41.30 -5.68
CA ASN A 466 -4.97 40.98 -6.90
C ASN A 466 -4.18 40.05 -7.84
N SER A 467 -2.88 40.30 -8.05
CA SER A 467 -2.02 39.38 -8.83
C SER A 467 -1.89 38.03 -8.13
N THR A 468 -1.55 38.03 -6.83
CA THR A 468 -1.44 36.80 -6.03
C THR A 468 -2.73 35.98 -6.06
N PHE A 469 -3.89 36.64 -5.92
CA PHE A 469 -5.19 35.98 -6.01
C PHE A 469 -5.43 35.39 -7.41
N ASN A 470 -5.20 36.16 -8.48
CA ASN A 470 -5.43 35.70 -9.85
C ASN A 470 -4.53 34.51 -10.22
N ASP A 471 -3.27 34.52 -9.76
CA ASP A 471 -2.31 33.44 -10.01
C ASP A 471 -2.74 32.16 -9.27
N GLN A 472 -3.04 32.26 -7.97
CA GLN A 472 -3.54 31.13 -7.18
C GLN A 472 -4.89 30.61 -7.69
N PHE A 473 -5.76 31.50 -8.18
CA PHE A 473 -7.08 31.14 -8.68
C PHE A 473 -6.96 30.38 -9.99
N THR A 474 -6.13 30.87 -10.91
CA THR A 474 -5.81 30.19 -12.17
C THR A 474 -5.23 28.81 -11.89
N GLN A 475 -4.25 28.71 -10.98
CA GLN A 475 -3.65 27.44 -10.60
C GLN A 475 -4.68 26.45 -10.00
N ALA A 476 -5.58 26.92 -9.15
CA ALA A 476 -6.63 26.08 -8.55
C ALA A 476 -7.62 25.59 -9.60
N ILE A 477 -8.06 26.45 -10.53
CA ILE A 477 -8.94 26.08 -11.63
C ILE A 477 -8.26 25.07 -12.57
N ASP A 478 -7.01 25.31 -12.97
CA ASP A 478 -6.29 24.41 -13.86
C ASP A 478 -6.03 23.05 -13.21
N SER A 479 -5.74 23.03 -11.90
CA SER A 479 -5.66 21.78 -11.13
C SER A 479 -6.99 21.04 -11.18
N ARG A 480 -8.11 21.71 -10.89
CA ARG A 480 -9.45 21.08 -10.95
C ARG A 480 -9.78 20.54 -12.34
N LYS A 481 -9.48 21.29 -13.41
CA LYS A 481 -9.67 20.83 -14.80
C LYS A 481 -8.93 19.53 -15.06
N LYS A 482 -7.65 19.44 -14.67
CA LYS A 482 -6.83 18.22 -14.82
C LYS A 482 -7.40 17.03 -14.05
N GLY A 483 -7.83 17.28 -12.81
CA GLY A 483 -8.44 16.26 -11.98
C GLY A 483 -9.76 15.72 -12.57
N ILE A 484 -10.63 16.62 -13.04
CA ILE A 484 -11.90 16.27 -13.70
C ILE A 484 -11.65 15.48 -15.00
N ALA A 485 -10.71 15.91 -15.84
CA ALA A 485 -10.35 15.19 -17.05
C ALA A 485 -9.91 13.75 -16.73
N THR A 486 -9.09 13.58 -15.69
CA THR A 486 -8.64 12.26 -15.22
C THR A 486 -9.78 11.40 -14.69
N ALA A 487 -10.76 11.99 -14.01
CA ALA A 487 -11.96 11.29 -13.58
C ALA A 487 -12.79 10.78 -14.79
N VAL A 488 -12.96 11.60 -15.82
CA VAL A 488 -13.67 11.19 -17.05
C VAL A 488 -12.95 10.05 -17.76
N LYS A 489 -11.62 10.15 -17.92
CA LYS A 489 -10.78 9.06 -18.45
C LYS A 489 -10.98 7.77 -17.66
N HIS A 490 -11.01 7.86 -16.33
CA HIS A 490 -11.24 6.70 -15.47
C HIS A 490 -12.62 6.09 -15.67
N MET A 491 -13.69 6.89 -15.65
CA MET A 491 -15.05 6.39 -15.80
C MET A 491 -15.25 5.67 -17.14
N ILE A 492 -14.71 6.21 -18.24
CA ILE A 492 -14.77 5.57 -19.56
C ILE A 492 -14.00 4.25 -19.56
N ALA A 493 -12.81 4.20 -18.94
CA ALA A 493 -12.01 2.98 -18.86
C ALA A 493 -12.68 1.84 -18.06
N GLN A 494 -13.65 2.14 -17.18
CA GLN A 494 -14.41 1.13 -16.43
C GLN A 494 -15.64 0.58 -17.15
N LEU A 495 -16.00 1.13 -18.32
CA LEU A 495 -17.19 0.70 -19.05
C LEU A 495 -17.04 -0.73 -19.60
N PRO A 496 -18.17 -1.43 -19.82
CA PRO A 496 -18.18 -2.66 -20.58
C PRO A 496 -17.44 -2.52 -21.92
N LEU A 497 -16.81 -3.61 -22.38
CA LEU A 497 -15.97 -3.57 -23.59
C LEU A 497 -16.68 -2.97 -24.81
N ALA A 498 -17.94 -3.36 -25.04
CA ALA A 498 -18.74 -2.86 -26.14
C ALA A 498 -18.92 -1.33 -26.10
N ASP A 499 -19.10 -0.76 -24.90
CA ASP A 499 -19.26 0.68 -24.72
C ASP A 499 -17.96 1.44 -24.93
N ARG A 500 -16.84 0.89 -24.44
CA ARG A 500 -15.51 1.44 -24.71
C ARG A 500 -15.23 1.47 -26.20
N GLN A 501 -15.48 0.36 -26.91
CA GLN A 501 -15.30 0.29 -28.36
C GLN A 501 -16.20 1.29 -29.10
N ASN A 502 -17.44 1.50 -28.63
CA ASN A 502 -18.34 2.47 -29.24
C ASN A 502 -17.84 3.92 -29.07
N LEU A 503 -17.36 4.29 -27.90
CA LEU A 503 -16.78 5.62 -27.65
C LEU A 503 -15.44 5.84 -28.38
N GLU A 504 -14.64 4.79 -28.55
CA GLU A 504 -13.33 4.85 -29.19
C GLU A 504 -13.37 4.83 -30.72
N HIS A 505 -14.42 4.24 -31.32
CA HIS A 505 -14.46 4.05 -32.78
C HIS A 505 -15.71 4.62 -33.46
N GLY A 506 -16.80 4.87 -32.72
CA GLY A 506 -18.05 5.43 -33.26
C GLY A 506 -18.00 6.94 -33.42
N GLU A 507 -18.76 7.51 -34.36
CA GLU A 507 -18.89 8.97 -34.53
C GLU A 507 -19.55 9.60 -33.29
N LEU A 508 -18.93 10.63 -32.70
CA LEU A 508 -19.40 11.25 -31.46
C LEU A 508 -20.04 12.63 -31.70
N GLU A 509 -21.22 12.83 -31.13
CA GLU A 509 -21.90 14.13 -31.06
C GLU A 509 -22.20 14.45 -29.59
N PHE A 510 -21.92 15.69 -29.17
CA PHE A 510 -22.13 16.11 -27.78
C PHE A 510 -23.37 16.98 -27.64
N TYR A 511 -24.06 16.85 -26.51
CA TYR A 511 -25.26 17.63 -26.19
C TYR A 511 -25.23 18.08 -24.73
N GLN A 512 -25.57 19.36 -24.52
CA GLN A 512 -25.65 19.98 -23.20
C GLN A 512 -27.09 20.40 -22.89
N HIS A 513 -27.45 20.43 -21.61
CA HIS A 513 -28.81 20.72 -21.16
C HIS A 513 -28.82 21.76 -20.04
N ASN A 514 -28.34 22.96 -20.38
CA ASN A 514 -28.24 24.11 -19.48
C ASN A 514 -29.60 24.71 -19.16
N THR A 515 -29.73 25.36 -18.00
CA THR A 515 -30.95 26.08 -17.63
C THR A 515 -30.81 27.55 -18.00
N TYR A 516 -31.80 28.11 -18.68
CA TYR A 516 -31.84 29.53 -19.01
C TYR A 516 -33.07 30.22 -18.43
N LYS A 517 -32.92 31.49 -18.04
CA LYS A 517 -34.02 32.37 -17.65
C LYS A 517 -34.40 33.29 -18.81
N LEU A 518 -35.68 33.31 -19.14
CA LEU A 518 -36.27 34.19 -20.15
C LEU A 518 -36.23 35.64 -19.67
N GLY A 519 -35.74 36.54 -20.52
CA GLY A 519 -35.78 37.99 -20.29
C GLY A 519 -37.15 38.59 -20.56
N LEU A 520 -37.31 39.88 -20.26
CA LEU A 520 -38.54 40.65 -20.54
C LEU A 520 -38.75 40.98 -22.03
N GLY A 521 -37.79 40.65 -22.91
CA GLY A 521 -37.87 40.82 -24.36
C GLY A 521 -38.29 39.53 -25.09
N PHE A 522 -38.75 39.64 -26.34
CA PHE A 522 -39.40 38.54 -27.09
C PHE A 522 -38.51 37.33 -27.43
N THR A 523 -37.17 37.43 -27.38
CA THR A 523 -36.24 36.33 -27.72
C THR A 523 -35.06 36.15 -26.75
N GLY A 524 -34.90 37.05 -25.77
CA GLY A 524 -33.73 37.06 -24.90
C GLY A 524 -33.75 35.96 -23.85
N ARG A 525 -32.64 35.21 -23.74
CA ARG A 525 -32.40 34.22 -22.68
C ARG A 525 -31.08 34.53 -21.99
N THR A 526 -31.01 34.33 -20.68
CA THR A 526 -29.79 34.46 -19.87
C THR A 526 -29.49 33.12 -19.22
N LEU A 527 -28.24 32.68 -19.24
CA LEU A 527 -27.84 31.43 -18.58
C LEU A 527 -28.14 31.54 -17.09
N HIS A 528 -28.94 30.61 -16.56
CA HIS A 528 -29.33 30.57 -15.16
C HIS A 528 -28.44 29.62 -14.36
N SER A 529 -28.20 28.42 -14.89
CA SER A 529 -27.27 27.44 -14.35
C SER A 529 -26.77 26.52 -15.46
N LYS A 530 -25.50 26.08 -15.36
CA LYS A 530 -24.97 25.01 -16.21
C LYS A 530 -25.40 23.64 -15.68
N ASN A 531 -25.61 22.70 -16.60
CA ASN A 531 -25.64 21.30 -16.22
C ASN A 531 -24.23 20.79 -15.96
N ASP A 532 -24.12 19.84 -15.06
CA ASP A 532 -22.89 19.11 -14.75
C ASP A 532 -22.79 17.79 -15.53
N ASN A 533 -23.85 17.42 -16.25
CA ASN A 533 -23.88 16.24 -17.10
C ASN A 533 -23.68 16.60 -18.57
N LEU A 534 -22.88 15.78 -19.26
CA LEU A 534 -22.71 15.84 -20.70
C LEU A 534 -23.31 14.59 -21.34
N LEU A 535 -24.12 14.79 -22.39
CA LEU A 535 -24.63 13.70 -23.20
C LEU A 535 -23.71 13.50 -24.41
N VAL A 536 -23.30 12.25 -24.64
CA VAL A 536 -22.46 11.84 -25.77
C VAL A 536 -23.23 10.83 -26.59
N LYS A 537 -23.64 11.20 -27.79
CA LYS A 537 -24.23 10.28 -28.76
C LYS A 537 -23.10 9.65 -29.57
N ALA A 538 -22.98 8.32 -29.50
CA ALA A 538 -22.06 7.55 -30.32
C ALA A 538 -22.83 6.81 -31.42
N LYS A 539 -22.40 6.96 -32.67
CA LYS A 539 -22.91 6.22 -33.83
C LYS A 539 -21.87 5.18 -34.23
N GLY A 540 -22.10 3.94 -33.79
CA GLY A 540 -21.24 2.80 -34.08
C GLY A 540 -21.86 1.85 -35.13
N PRO A 541 -21.14 0.79 -35.52
CA PRO A 541 -21.66 -0.25 -36.41
C PRO A 541 -22.91 -0.97 -35.87
N SER A 542 -23.08 -1.00 -34.55
CA SER A 542 -24.19 -1.63 -33.83
C SER A 542 -25.41 -0.72 -33.61
N GLY A 543 -25.39 0.52 -34.13
CA GLY A 543 -26.46 1.50 -33.98
C GLY A 543 -26.06 2.73 -33.16
N GLU A 544 -27.06 3.53 -32.79
CA GLU A 544 -26.87 4.74 -31.99
C GLU A 544 -27.01 4.43 -30.49
N THR A 545 -26.07 4.92 -29.68
CA THR A 545 -26.14 4.84 -28.22
C THR A 545 -25.87 6.21 -27.63
N VAL A 546 -26.63 6.60 -26.60
CA VAL A 546 -26.40 7.86 -25.89
C VAL A 546 -25.86 7.55 -24.51
N TYR A 547 -24.74 8.18 -24.17
CA TYR A 547 -24.08 8.08 -22.89
C TYR A 547 -24.30 9.38 -22.12
N LYS A 548 -24.61 9.27 -20.83
CA LYS A 548 -24.57 10.40 -19.88
C LYS A 548 -23.29 10.28 -19.05
N ILE A 549 -22.41 11.28 -19.15
CA ILE A 549 -21.26 11.43 -18.26
C ILE A 549 -21.72 12.27 -17.06
N ASP A 550 -21.71 11.66 -15.86
CA ASP A 550 -22.19 12.25 -14.62
C ASP A 550 -21.07 12.29 -13.59
N LEU A 551 -20.43 13.45 -13.44
CA LEU A 551 -19.29 13.63 -12.55
C LEU A 551 -19.69 13.50 -11.06
N LYS A 552 -20.92 13.89 -10.70
CA LYS A 552 -21.41 13.81 -9.32
C LYS A 552 -21.61 12.37 -8.88
N GLN A 553 -22.20 11.55 -9.76
CA GLN A 553 -22.37 10.13 -9.51
C GLN A 553 -21.10 9.32 -9.77
N GLY A 554 -20.10 9.92 -10.45
CA GLY A 554 -18.86 9.26 -10.83
C GLY A 554 -19.06 8.11 -11.80
N ARG A 555 -20.04 8.22 -12.72
CA ARG A 555 -20.38 7.16 -13.67
C ARG A 555 -20.68 7.69 -15.06
N VAL A 556 -20.40 6.84 -16.05
CA VAL A 556 -20.96 6.95 -17.40
C VAL A 556 -22.04 5.88 -17.55
N THR A 557 -23.23 6.29 -17.97
CA THR A 557 -24.38 5.38 -18.13
C THR A 557 -25.01 5.52 -19.49
N GLN A 558 -25.41 4.40 -20.11
CA GLN A 558 -26.29 4.44 -21.27
C GLN A 558 -27.66 5.01 -20.88
N VAL A 559 -28.21 5.88 -21.72
CA VAL A 559 -29.55 6.47 -21.58
C VAL A 559 -30.34 6.30 -22.88
N PRO A 560 -31.68 6.26 -22.83
CA PRO A 560 -32.50 6.18 -24.04
C PRO A 560 -32.23 7.34 -24.98
N THR A 561 -32.23 7.09 -26.30
CA THR A 561 -32.05 8.14 -27.33
C THR A 561 -33.12 9.23 -27.26
N THR A 562 -34.30 8.93 -26.71
CA THR A 562 -35.40 9.88 -26.49
C THR A 562 -34.98 11.06 -25.63
N VAL A 563 -33.98 10.90 -24.76
CA VAL A 563 -33.46 11.99 -23.92
C VAL A 563 -33.03 13.19 -24.76
N LEU A 564 -32.55 12.99 -25.99
CA LEU A 564 -32.11 14.08 -26.87
C LEU A 564 -33.27 14.89 -27.48
N THR A 565 -34.49 14.36 -27.39
CA THR A 565 -35.71 14.93 -27.97
C THR A 565 -36.76 15.31 -26.91
N ASP A 566 -36.55 14.93 -25.65
CA ASP A 566 -37.50 15.17 -24.55
C ASP A 566 -37.61 16.68 -24.25
N GLN A 567 -38.76 17.26 -24.61
CA GLN A 567 -39.09 18.63 -24.24
C GLN A 567 -39.51 18.69 -22.77
N HIS A 568 -38.68 19.29 -21.93
CA HIS A 568 -39.01 19.52 -20.53
C HIS A 568 -40.10 20.60 -20.40
N GLU A 569 -41.09 20.38 -19.53
CA GLU A 569 -42.13 21.37 -19.25
C GLU A 569 -41.52 22.70 -18.75
N ARG A 570 -42.01 23.81 -19.30
CA ARG A 570 -41.59 25.16 -18.91
C ARG A 570 -41.99 25.42 -17.46
N ASN A 571 -41.02 25.63 -16.58
CA ASN A 571 -41.28 26.08 -15.21
C ASN A 571 -41.14 27.62 -15.13
N ALA A 572 -42.28 28.32 -15.16
CA ALA A 572 -42.37 29.77 -15.08
C ALA A 572 -41.48 30.50 -16.12
N SER A 573 -40.40 31.16 -15.67
CA SER A 573 -39.45 31.89 -16.55
C SER A 573 -38.23 31.07 -16.97
N LEU A 574 -38.13 29.81 -16.54
CA LEU A 574 -37.00 28.93 -16.84
C LEU A 574 -37.31 28.02 -18.04
N VAL A 575 -36.28 27.79 -18.87
CA VAL A 575 -36.30 26.86 -20.00
C VAL A 575 -35.07 25.94 -19.94
N TYR A 576 -35.24 24.69 -20.38
CA TYR A 576 -34.24 23.62 -20.28
C TYR A 576 -33.98 22.99 -21.66
N PRO A 577 -33.42 23.75 -22.63
CA PRO A 577 -33.17 23.22 -23.97
C PRO A 577 -32.02 22.19 -23.93
N ILE A 578 -32.14 21.17 -24.79
CA ILE A 578 -31.04 20.25 -25.10
C ILE A 578 -30.42 20.73 -26.41
N GLU A 579 -29.16 21.14 -26.34
CA GLU A 579 -28.48 21.84 -27.42
C GLU A 579 -27.24 21.05 -27.84
N ARG A 580 -26.98 20.96 -29.14
CA ARG A 580 -25.73 20.40 -29.65
C ARG A 580 -24.57 21.26 -29.16
N PHE A 581 -23.57 20.61 -28.58
CA PHE A 581 -22.33 21.21 -28.13
C PHE A 581 -21.20 20.76 -29.06
N THR A 582 -20.47 21.72 -29.63
CA THR A 582 -19.29 21.43 -30.46
C THR A 582 -18.06 21.88 -29.66
N PRO A 583 -17.26 20.94 -29.13
CA PRO A 583 -16.03 21.28 -28.41
C PRO A 583 -15.08 22.08 -29.30
N THR A 584 -14.45 23.09 -28.73
CA THR A 584 -13.43 23.93 -29.41
C THR A 584 -12.02 23.57 -28.99
N THR A 585 -11.86 22.86 -27.87
CA THR A 585 -10.57 22.40 -27.33
C THR A 585 -9.99 21.21 -28.08
N SER A 586 -10.79 20.49 -28.87
CA SER A 586 -10.37 19.33 -29.68
C SER A 586 -10.83 19.47 -31.14
N PRO A 587 -10.03 19.05 -32.13
CA PRO A 587 -10.46 19.01 -33.53
C PRO A 587 -11.71 18.14 -33.74
N GLU A 588 -12.65 18.58 -34.60
CA GLU A 588 -13.85 17.79 -34.93
C GLU A 588 -13.51 16.41 -35.54
N ALA A 589 -12.35 16.30 -36.20
CA ALA A 589 -11.84 15.04 -36.74
C ALA A 589 -11.57 13.97 -35.66
N ASP A 590 -11.26 14.37 -34.42
CA ASP A 590 -11.02 13.43 -33.29
C ASP A 590 -12.30 12.66 -32.91
N PHE A 591 -13.46 13.20 -33.27
CA PHE A 591 -14.78 12.65 -32.97
C PHE A 591 -15.43 11.96 -34.17
N ALA A 592 -14.80 11.99 -35.35
CA ALA A 592 -15.28 11.28 -36.53
C ALA A 592 -15.20 9.76 -36.34
N GLN A 593 -15.99 8.99 -37.10
CA GLN A 593 -15.93 7.53 -37.07
C GLN A 593 -14.55 7.01 -37.52
N ASP A 594 -13.96 6.08 -36.76
CA ASP A 594 -12.75 5.38 -37.17
C ASP A 594 -13.11 4.24 -38.13
N LYS A 595 -12.81 4.44 -39.42
CA LYS A 595 -13.07 3.46 -40.49
C LYS A 595 -11.93 2.46 -40.67
N THR A 596 -10.86 2.57 -39.90
CA THR A 596 -9.64 1.77 -40.06
C THR A 596 -9.51 0.64 -39.05
N VAL A 597 -10.40 0.57 -38.06
CA VAL A 597 -10.41 -0.47 -37.03
C VAL A 597 -10.66 -1.87 -37.59
N SER A 598 -9.96 -2.87 -37.05
CA SER A 598 -10.13 -4.27 -37.44
C SER A 598 -11.52 -4.82 -37.03
N SER A 599 -11.95 -5.91 -37.67
CA SER A 599 -13.15 -6.65 -37.29
C SER A 599 -12.76 -8.09 -36.87
N PRO A 600 -12.95 -8.49 -35.60
CA PRO A 600 -13.49 -7.69 -34.49
C PRO A 600 -12.52 -6.56 -34.03
N PRO A 601 -13.03 -5.50 -33.37
CA PRO A 601 -12.18 -4.43 -32.84
C PRO A 601 -11.28 -4.96 -31.73
N PRO A 602 -10.04 -4.45 -31.60
CA PRO A 602 -9.17 -4.81 -30.48
C PRO A 602 -9.74 -4.26 -29.16
N THR A 603 -9.15 -4.68 -28.04
CA THR A 603 -9.48 -4.06 -26.74
C THR A 603 -8.83 -2.69 -26.67
N PRO A 604 -9.60 -1.59 -26.54
CA PRO A 604 -9.03 -0.25 -26.53
C PRO A 604 -8.31 0.04 -25.20
N SER A 605 -7.18 0.74 -25.30
CA SER A 605 -6.48 1.35 -24.15
C SER A 605 -7.19 2.64 -23.71
N SER A 606 -8.48 2.56 -23.34
CA SER A 606 -9.34 3.74 -23.20
C SER A 606 -8.84 4.77 -22.19
N TYR A 607 -8.13 4.36 -21.13
CA TYR A 607 -7.60 5.33 -20.17
C TYR A 607 -6.53 6.25 -20.77
N THR A 608 -5.70 5.75 -21.68
CA THR A 608 -4.56 6.48 -22.26
C THR A 608 -4.80 6.90 -23.70
N SER A 609 -5.97 6.62 -24.27
CA SER A 609 -6.27 6.94 -25.66
C SER A 609 -6.41 8.45 -25.87
N ALA A 610 -5.91 8.95 -27.01
CA ALA A 610 -6.09 10.34 -27.41
C ALA A 610 -7.58 10.68 -27.53
N ARG A 611 -8.40 9.74 -28.01
CA ARG A 611 -9.84 9.92 -28.15
C ARG A 611 -10.54 10.15 -26.82
N THR A 612 -10.21 9.36 -25.80
CA THR A 612 -10.76 9.55 -24.46
C THR A 612 -10.24 10.85 -23.83
N GLN A 613 -9.02 11.28 -24.13
CA GLN A 613 -8.55 12.61 -23.76
C GLN A 613 -9.40 13.72 -24.41
N SER A 614 -9.70 13.64 -25.71
CA SER A 614 -10.57 14.62 -26.40
C SER A 614 -11.99 14.63 -25.82
N ILE A 615 -12.54 13.47 -25.40
CA ILE A 615 -13.84 13.39 -24.68
C ILE A 615 -13.74 14.08 -23.32
N ALA A 616 -12.65 13.87 -22.58
CA ALA A 616 -12.42 14.49 -21.29
C ALA A 616 -12.26 16.02 -21.40
N ASP A 617 -11.56 16.50 -22.42
CA ASP A 617 -11.39 17.92 -22.71
C ASP A 617 -12.72 18.58 -23.10
N ALA A 618 -13.52 17.90 -23.94
CA ALA A 618 -14.90 18.31 -24.25
C ALA A 618 -15.77 18.41 -22.99
N PHE A 619 -15.63 17.47 -22.05
CA PHE A 619 -16.34 17.52 -20.77
C PHE A 619 -15.90 18.71 -19.91
N VAL A 620 -14.59 18.95 -19.79
CA VAL A 620 -14.06 20.10 -19.05
C VAL A 620 -14.50 21.43 -19.66
N GLU A 621 -14.50 21.54 -20.99
CA GLU A 621 -15.00 22.71 -21.72
C GLU A 621 -16.51 22.93 -21.48
N HIS A 622 -17.29 21.86 -21.50
CA HIS A 622 -18.73 21.91 -21.19
C HIS A 622 -19.00 22.52 -19.81
N LEU A 623 -18.22 22.17 -18.79
CA LEU A 623 -18.39 22.70 -17.43
C LEU A 623 -18.06 24.21 -17.33
N ASP A 624 -17.20 24.75 -18.20
CA ASP A 624 -16.80 26.17 -18.25
C ASP A 624 -16.44 26.76 -16.87
N ILE A 625 -15.68 26.00 -16.08
CA ILE A 625 -15.28 26.39 -14.72
C ILE A 625 -14.29 27.58 -14.67
N ALA A 626 -13.91 28.13 -15.83
CA ALA A 626 -13.11 29.36 -15.98
C ALA A 626 -13.85 30.48 -16.74
N GLY A 627 -15.16 30.35 -16.95
CA GLY A 627 -15.97 31.30 -17.70
C GLY A 627 -15.90 32.72 -17.14
N LYS A 628 -16.15 33.74 -17.99
CA LYS A 628 -16.03 35.16 -17.60
C LYS A 628 -16.86 35.52 -16.36
N ASP A 629 -18.04 34.92 -16.22
CA ASP A 629 -18.91 35.14 -15.06
C ASP A 629 -18.37 34.47 -13.79
N VAL A 630 -17.75 33.29 -13.91
CA VAL A 630 -17.06 32.58 -12.84
C VAL A 630 -15.86 33.38 -12.32
N VAL A 631 -15.02 33.88 -13.24
CA VAL A 631 -13.86 34.73 -12.91
C VAL A 631 -14.29 36.06 -12.31
N ARG A 632 -15.36 36.68 -12.81
CA ARG A 632 -15.89 37.95 -12.29
C ARG A 632 -16.43 37.81 -10.87
N GLN A 633 -17.13 36.72 -10.57
CA GLN A 633 -17.69 36.45 -9.24
C GLN A 633 -16.62 35.97 -8.24
N ALA A 634 -15.65 35.16 -8.65
CA ALA A 634 -14.58 34.68 -7.77
C ALA A 634 -13.65 35.78 -7.25
N LYS A 635 -13.49 36.89 -8.01
CA LYS A 635 -12.70 38.05 -7.58
C LYS A 635 -13.21 38.71 -6.29
N GLY A 636 -14.44 38.38 -5.84
CA GLY A 636 -15.04 38.89 -4.61
C GLY A 636 -15.47 40.35 -4.71
N ALA A 637 -16.63 40.70 -4.16
CA ALA A 637 -17.11 42.08 -4.15
C ALA A 637 -16.42 42.85 -3.01
N THR A 638 -15.72 43.94 -3.35
CA THR A 638 -15.31 44.97 -2.40
C THR A 638 -16.56 45.72 -1.90
N SER A 639 -16.51 46.55 -0.85
CA SER A 639 -17.66 47.40 -0.50
C SER A 639 -18.09 48.37 -1.63
N TYR A 640 -17.25 48.56 -2.66
CA TYR A 640 -17.57 49.24 -3.91
C TYR A 640 -18.35 48.36 -4.91
N ASP A 641 -18.19 47.04 -4.85
CA ASP A 641 -18.89 46.05 -5.67
C ASP A 641 -20.19 45.53 -5.02
N GLN A 642 -20.35 45.65 -3.69
CA GLN A 642 -21.53 45.23 -2.90
C GLN A 642 -22.84 45.97 -3.25
N GLN A 643 -22.83 46.94 -4.18
CA GLN A 643 -24.05 47.49 -4.76
C GLN A 643 -24.77 46.54 -5.75
N MET A 644 -24.22 45.34 -6.03
CA MET A 644 -24.88 44.33 -6.86
C MET A 644 -24.81 42.93 -6.21
N ASP A 645 -25.93 42.53 -5.63
CA ASP A 645 -26.12 41.33 -4.80
C ASP A 645 -26.10 40.02 -5.64
N THR A 646 -24.98 39.29 -5.69
CA THR A 646 -24.92 37.95 -6.33
C THR A 646 -23.79 37.02 -5.84
N GLU A 647 -23.35 37.13 -4.58
CA GLU A 647 -22.11 36.47 -4.13
C GLU A 647 -22.19 34.97 -3.81
N TRP A 648 -23.37 34.35 -3.66
CA TRP A 648 -23.49 33.00 -3.08
C TRP A 648 -23.75 31.82 -4.05
N LYS A 649 -23.87 32.05 -5.37
CA LYS A 649 -24.25 30.99 -6.33
C LYS A 649 -23.07 30.16 -6.86
N LEU A 650 -21.87 30.73 -6.95
CA LEU A 650 -20.70 30.08 -7.54
C LEU A 650 -19.98 29.13 -6.58
N VAL A 651 -19.86 29.49 -5.30
CA VAL A 651 -19.30 28.61 -4.27
C VAL A 651 -20.18 27.35 -4.15
N GLY A 652 -21.50 27.48 -4.21
CA GLY A 652 -22.42 26.35 -4.30
C GLY A 652 -22.13 25.46 -5.52
N PHE A 653 -22.13 26.03 -6.73
CA PHE A 653 -21.81 25.28 -7.96
C PHE A 653 -20.45 24.58 -7.92
N LEU A 654 -19.35 25.28 -7.58
CA LEU A 654 -18.01 24.69 -7.54
C LEU A 654 -17.82 23.69 -6.39
N LEU A 655 -18.54 23.83 -5.28
CA LEU A 655 -18.58 22.84 -4.20
C LEU A 655 -19.43 21.63 -4.57
N ASP A 656 -20.52 21.83 -5.33
CA ASP A 656 -21.40 20.77 -5.83
C ASP A 656 -20.73 19.92 -6.92
N LEU A 657 -19.73 20.47 -7.63
CA LEU A 657 -18.92 19.74 -8.61
C LEU A 657 -17.84 18.84 -7.98
N ILE A 658 -17.66 18.83 -6.65
CA ILE A 658 -16.65 18.01 -5.97
C ILE A 658 -17.23 16.61 -5.73
N PRO A 659 -16.86 15.57 -6.50
CA PRO A 659 -17.15 14.19 -6.13
C PRO A 659 -16.60 13.89 -4.73
N LEU A 660 -17.32 13.08 -3.94
CA LEU A 660 -17.00 12.68 -2.55
C LEU A 660 -17.18 13.76 -1.47
N ARG A 661 -17.86 14.86 -1.76
CA ARG A 661 -18.19 15.86 -0.73
C ARG A 661 -18.88 15.24 0.49
N SER A 662 -19.77 14.25 0.32
CA SER A 662 -20.43 13.55 1.42
C SER A 662 -19.45 12.76 2.29
N ALA A 663 -18.53 12.00 1.69
CA ALA A 663 -17.48 11.28 2.42
C ALA A 663 -16.63 12.22 3.29
N ILE A 664 -16.20 13.36 2.72
CA ILE A 664 -15.41 14.38 3.42
C ILE A 664 -16.20 15.02 4.55
N VAL A 665 -17.47 15.36 4.33
CA VAL A 665 -18.35 15.94 5.35
C VAL A 665 -18.60 14.94 6.48
N ASN A 666 -18.85 13.66 6.16
CA ASN A 666 -19.03 12.60 7.14
C ASN A 666 -17.74 12.39 7.96
N PHE A 667 -16.55 12.39 7.33
CA PHE A 667 -15.28 12.34 8.06
C PHE A 667 -15.03 13.57 8.94
N GLN A 668 -15.41 14.78 8.48
CA GLN A 668 -15.31 16.01 9.27
C GLN A 668 -16.29 16.03 10.45
N ASN A 669 -17.46 15.41 10.29
CA ASN A 669 -18.49 15.30 11.32
C ASN A 669 -18.23 14.14 12.32
N GLY A 670 -17.24 13.29 12.05
CA GLY A 670 -16.91 12.12 12.88
C GLY A 670 -17.73 10.87 12.57
N ASP A 671 -18.50 10.89 11.48
CA ASP A 671 -19.29 9.76 10.97
C ASP A 671 -18.42 8.87 10.07
N TYR A 672 -17.40 8.25 10.66
CA TYR A 672 -16.36 7.48 9.94
C TYR A 672 -16.90 6.23 9.23
N LEU A 673 -18.04 5.69 9.67
CA LEU A 673 -18.67 4.53 9.03
C LEU A 673 -19.29 4.95 7.68
N ASP A 674 -20.10 6.02 7.70
CA ASP A 674 -20.73 6.58 6.51
C ASP A 674 -19.70 7.25 5.58
N GLY A 675 -18.66 7.88 6.15
CA GLY A 675 -17.52 8.41 5.42
C GLY A 675 -16.69 7.32 4.71
N ALA A 676 -16.51 6.15 5.32
CA ALA A 676 -15.77 5.04 4.73
C ALA A 676 -16.59 4.27 3.68
N THR A 677 -17.90 4.13 3.86
CA THR A 677 -18.79 3.58 2.81
C THR A 677 -18.87 4.52 1.59
N ASP A 678 -18.91 5.83 1.81
CA ASP A 678 -18.90 6.82 0.72
C ASP A 678 -17.53 6.91 0.02
N LEU A 679 -16.42 6.66 0.74
CA LEU A 679 -15.06 6.65 0.18
C LEU A 679 -14.72 5.33 -0.54
N GLY A 680 -15.26 4.19 -0.09
CA GLY A 680 -15.19 2.91 -0.82
C GLY A 680 -15.93 2.91 -2.17
N MET A 681 -16.63 4.00 -2.47
CA MET A 681 -17.33 4.29 -3.72
C MET A 681 -16.71 5.48 -4.48
N ASP A 682 -15.43 5.80 -4.22
CA ASP A 682 -14.71 6.88 -4.91
C ASP A 682 -14.76 6.69 -6.44
N ILE A 683 -15.00 7.79 -7.17
CA ILE A 683 -14.93 7.90 -8.63
C ILE A 683 -13.62 7.34 -9.21
N PHE A 684 -12.56 7.22 -8.40
CA PHE A 684 -11.27 6.65 -8.80
C PHE A 684 -11.07 5.16 -8.45
N GLY A 685 -12.09 4.50 -7.89
CA GLY A 685 -12.05 3.08 -7.55
C GLY A 685 -11.08 2.73 -6.42
N PHE A 686 -10.84 3.67 -5.50
CA PHE A 686 -10.06 3.41 -4.30
C PHE A 686 -10.89 2.62 -3.30
N VAL A 687 -10.37 1.46 -2.90
CA VAL A 687 -10.99 0.63 -1.89
C VAL A 687 -10.52 1.12 -0.52
N THR A 688 -11.41 1.25 0.46
CA THR A 688 -11.02 1.48 1.86
C THR A 688 -11.74 0.51 2.77
N ALA A 689 -11.07 0.09 3.84
CA ALA A 689 -11.63 -0.88 4.76
C ALA A 689 -12.55 -0.17 5.78
N GLY A 690 -13.86 -0.41 5.68
CA GLY A 690 -14.85 0.08 6.63
C GLY A 690 -14.84 -0.73 7.93
N ALA A 691 -15.00 -0.01 9.06
CA ALA A 691 -15.14 -0.47 10.45
C ALA A 691 -13.91 -1.16 11.09
N GLY A 692 -13.14 -0.39 11.87
CA GLY A 692 -12.09 -0.91 12.78
C GLY A 692 -11.28 0.14 13.56
N ALA A 693 -11.28 1.41 13.16
CA ALA A 693 -10.43 2.45 13.77
C ALA A 693 -11.10 3.27 14.91
N ALA A 694 -12.13 2.76 15.58
CA ALA A 694 -12.94 3.54 16.51
C ALA A 694 -12.42 3.63 17.97
N ALA A 695 -11.19 3.20 18.30
CA ALA A 695 -10.76 3.10 19.70
C ALA A 695 -9.66 4.07 20.18
N LYS A 696 -9.19 5.05 19.39
CA LYS A 696 -8.12 5.97 19.84
C LYS A 696 -8.25 7.43 19.42
N VAL A 697 -9.41 8.05 19.68
CA VAL A 697 -9.48 9.51 19.80
C VAL A 697 -10.23 9.87 21.08
N THR A 698 -9.52 9.86 22.20
CA THR A 698 -9.95 10.58 23.41
C THR A 698 -8.75 10.81 24.32
N LYS A 699 -8.02 11.91 24.05
CA LYS A 699 -7.36 12.78 25.04
C LYS A 699 -6.42 13.78 24.36
N ALA A 700 -6.93 14.97 24.07
CA ALA A 700 -6.21 16.25 24.20
C ALA A 700 -7.25 17.37 24.17
N GLY A 701 -7.26 18.19 25.22
CA GLY A 701 -8.26 19.23 25.46
C GLY A 701 -8.19 20.40 24.49
N THR A 702 -9.34 21.06 24.38
CA THR A 702 -9.67 22.26 23.64
C THR A 702 -8.77 23.46 23.96
N SER A 703 -8.15 24.09 22.96
CA SER A 703 -8.12 25.56 22.68
C SER A 703 -6.95 25.97 21.75
N ALA A 704 -7.25 26.22 20.46
CA ALA A 704 -6.65 27.26 19.60
C ALA A 704 -7.13 27.06 18.16
N VAL A 705 -8.19 27.78 17.80
CA VAL A 705 -8.80 27.78 16.47
C VAL A 705 -8.06 28.80 15.57
N SER A 706 -7.88 28.42 14.30
CA SER A 706 -7.43 29.22 13.14
C SER A 706 -5.93 29.28 12.77
N ALA A 707 -5.34 28.12 12.43
CA ALA A 707 -4.31 27.96 11.38
C ALA A 707 -4.02 26.48 11.03
N ALA A 708 -5.00 25.59 11.24
CA ALA A 708 -4.78 24.13 11.29
C ALA A 708 -5.65 23.33 10.30
N THR A 709 -5.94 23.87 9.12
CA THR A 709 -6.72 23.15 8.08
C THR A 709 -5.88 22.55 6.95
N LYS A 710 -4.58 22.86 6.87
CA LYS A 710 -3.71 22.36 5.78
C LYS A 710 -3.08 20.99 6.02
N ALA A 711 -3.35 20.32 7.15
CA ALA A 711 -2.74 19.03 7.50
C ALA A 711 -3.74 17.85 7.53
N LEU A 712 -4.99 18.02 7.09
CA LEU A 712 -6.05 17.01 7.25
C LEU A 712 -6.63 16.47 5.93
N ARG A 713 -5.98 16.69 4.78
CA ARG A 713 -6.51 16.30 3.45
C ARG A 713 -5.95 15.01 2.86
N VAL A 714 -5.45 14.09 3.67
CA VAL A 714 -5.17 12.73 3.23
C VAL A 714 -5.63 11.79 4.33
N ALA A 715 -6.91 11.41 4.30
CA ALA A 715 -7.29 10.13 4.90
C ALA A 715 -6.38 9.07 4.26
N LYS A 716 -5.71 8.23 5.05
CA LYS A 716 -4.93 7.11 4.53
C LYS A 716 -5.85 6.28 3.63
N ILE A 717 -5.72 6.43 2.32
CA ILE A 717 -6.41 5.61 1.33
C ILE A 717 -5.75 4.23 1.42
N LEU A 718 -6.30 3.36 2.28
CA LEU A 718 -5.91 1.96 2.40
C LEU A 718 -6.39 1.18 1.17
N GLY A 719 -5.79 1.44 0.00
CA GLY A 719 -6.20 0.74 -1.23
C GLY A 719 -5.59 1.21 -2.55
N THR A 720 -4.62 2.12 -2.56
CA THR A 720 -3.78 2.29 -3.76
C THR A 720 -2.57 1.39 -3.64
N THR A 721 -2.70 0.14 -4.10
CA THR A 721 -1.50 -0.67 -4.27
C THR A 721 -0.77 -0.17 -5.51
N VAL A 722 0.19 0.75 -5.34
CA VAL A 722 1.27 0.89 -6.32
C VAL A 722 2.06 -0.40 -6.22
N ILE A 723 2.07 -1.21 -7.26
CA ILE A 723 2.67 -2.54 -7.23
C ILE A 723 4.18 -2.43 -7.49
N GLY A 724 4.98 -2.84 -6.49
CA GLY A 724 6.44 -2.89 -6.55
C GLY A 724 6.99 -3.89 -7.59
N GLU A 725 8.31 -4.07 -7.66
CA GLU A 725 8.95 -4.92 -8.67
C GLU A 725 8.42 -6.38 -8.65
N LEU A 726 7.86 -6.86 -9.76
CA LEU A 726 7.29 -8.22 -9.93
C LEU A 726 8.25 -9.20 -10.62
N ASN A 727 9.55 -9.08 -10.35
CA ASN A 727 10.55 -9.95 -10.95
C ASN A 727 10.52 -11.33 -10.24
N PRO A 728 10.44 -12.47 -10.98
CA PRO A 728 10.37 -13.82 -10.40
C PRO A 728 11.56 -14.18 -9.49
N PHE A 729 12.61 -13.33 -9.41
CA PHE A 729 13.85 -13.58 -8.66
C PHE A 729 14.32 -12.41 -7.79
N SER A 730 13.45 -11.43 -7.57
CA SER A 730 13.65 -10.35 -6.62
C SER A 730 12.70 -10.53 -5.43
N GLY A 731 13.25 -10.79 -4.24
CA GLY A 731 12.50 -10.72 -2.99
C GLY A 731 12.03 -9.29 -2.73
N ILE A 732 10.74 -9.14 -2.41
CA ILE A 732 10.05 -7.86 -2.24
C ILE A 732 10.31 -7.26 -0.85
N GLY A 733 10.57 -5.95 -0.82
CA GLY A 733 10.12 -5.01 0.20
C GLY A 733 9.70 -3.72 -0.53
N ASP A 734 8.74 -2.91 -0.14
CA ASP A 734 8.00 -2.75 1.10
C ASP A 734 6.72 -1.99 0.70
N LEU A 735 5.53 -2.51 1.00
CA LEU A 735 4.28 -1.78 0.83
C LEU A 735 3.38 -2.11 2.01
N VAL A 736 2.88 -1.04 2.63
CA VAL A 736 1.93 -1.01 3.74
C VAL A 736 2.54 -1.34 5.11
N GLN A 737 3.06 -0.31 5.78
CA GLN A 737 3.27 -0.35 7.23
C GLN A 737 2.62 0.89 7.83
N GLY A 738 1.30 0.79 7.97
CA GLY A 738 0.45 1.95 8.23
C GLY A 738 -0.80 1.70 9.05
N GLY A 739 -1.00 0.51 9.65
CA GLY A 739 -2.18 0.26 10.50
C GLY A 739 -1.96 -0.46 11.83
N ALA A 740 -1.05 -1.44 11.94
CA ALA A 740 -1.22 -2.50 12.97
C ALA A 740 -0.16 -2.60 14.09
N ARG A 741 0.83 -1.71 14.20
CA ARG A 741 1.87 -1.82 15.26
C ARG A 741 1.54 -1.08 16.55
N LEU A 742 0.42 -1.44 17.17
CA LEU A 742 0.21 -1.20 18.61
C LEU A 742 -0.41 -2.43 19.25
N ILE A 743 0.24 -3.57 19.09
CA ILE A 743 -0.07 -4.72 19.92
C ILE A 743 1.21 -5.39 20.44
N GLY A 744 1.59 -4.97 21.66
CA GLY A 744 2.71 -5.55 22.38
C GLY A 744 2.49 -7.00 22.78
N ASN A 745 3.61 -7.67 23.06
CA ASN A 745 3.95 -8.94 23.73
C ASN A 745 2.85 -9.90 24.28
N GLY A 746 1.60 -9.49 24.48
CA GLY A 746 0.45 -10.35 24.76
C GLY A 746 -0.12 -11.06 23.51
N ILE A 747 -0.07 -10.45 22.31
CA ILE A 747 -0.56 -11.11 21.09
C ILE A 747 0.37 -12.18 20.55
N GLU A 748 1.68 -12.15 20.83
CA GLU A 748 2.54 -13.29 20.45
C GLU A 748 2.17 -14.59 21.19
N GLN A 749 1.68 -14.50 22.43
CA GLN A 749 1.11 -15.66 23.13
C GLN A 749 -0.24 -16.09 22.55
N VAL A 750 -1.04 -15.16 22.02
CA VAL A 750 -2.34 -15.46 21.39
C VAL A 750 -2.19 -15.96 19.95
N LYS A 751 -1.23 -15.47 19.16
CA LYS A 751 -0.85 -16.01 17.84
C LYS A 751 -0.26 -17.42 17.96
N ARG A 752 0.37 -17.76 19.10
CA ARG A 752 0.76 -19.13 19.46
C ARG A 752 -0.43 -20.08 19.70
N ILE A 753 -1.65 -19.57 19.93
CA ILE A 753 -2.88 -20.38 19.94
C ILE A 753 -3.23 -20.83 18.51
N GLY A 754 -2.82 -20.06 17.50
CA GLY A 754 -3.04 -20.37 16.07
C GLY A 754 -1.99 -21.30 15.48
N ARG A 755 -0.71 -21.17 15.86
CA ARG A 755 0.34 -22.15 15.50
C ARG A 755 0.58 -23.10 16.66
N HIS A 756 -0.33 -24.06 16.79
CA HIS A 756 -0.18 -25.36 17.45
C HIS A 756 1.24 -25.70 17.95
N HIS A 757 1.73 -25.02 19.01
CA HIS A 757 3.08 -25.23 19.56
C HIS A 757 3.21 -26.54 20.36
N ASN A 758 2.12 -27.31 20.43
CA ASN A 758 2.10 -28.67 20.98
C ASN A 758 1.85 -29.75 19.92
N VAL A 759 1.77 -29.44 18.61
CA VAL A 759 1.49 -30.48 17.59
C VAL A 759 2.68 -31.38 17.33
N LEU A 760 3.91 -30.90 17.56
CA LEU A 760 5.09 -31.78 17.55
C LEU A 760 5.03 -32.87 18.63
N ASN A 761 4.24 -32.69 19.70
CA ASN A 761 4.05 -33.67 20.78
C ASN A 761 2.75 -34.49 20.64
N VAL A 762 1.69 -33.93 20.02
CA VAL A 762 0.38 -34.61 19.88
C VAL A 762 0.31 -35.45 18.61
N ALA A 763 0.76 -34.94 17.45
CA ALA A 763 0.79 -35.73 16.21
C ALA A 763 1.81 -36.88 16.29
N SER A 764 2.92 -36.66 17.02
CA SER A 764 3.90 -37.71 17.30
C SER A 764 3.35 -38.84 18.17
N ALA A 765 2.33 -38.55 19.00
CA ALA A 765 1.71 -39.55 19.87
C ALA A 765 0.72 -40.46 19.11
N GLU A 766 0.08 -39.95 18.05
CA GLU A 766 -0.93 -40.69 17.27
C GLU A 766 -0.35 -41.39 16.03
N TYR A 767 0.55 -40.74 15.29
CA TYR A 767 1.01 -41.23 13.98
C TYR A 767 2.52 -41.50 13.88
N GLY A 768 3.31 -41.21 14.92
CA GLY A 768 4.76 -41.44 14.95
C GLY A 768 5.60 -40.19 14.67
N PRO A 769 6.94 -40.27 14.79
CA PRO A 769 7.82 -39.11 14.72
C PRO A 769 7.84 -38.47 13.33
N ILE A 770 7.80 -37.14 13.30
CA ILE A 770 7.93 -36.33 12.07
C ILE A 770 9.41 -36.31 11.65
N THR A 771 9.71 -36.70 10.42
CA THR A 771 11.05 -36.65 9.83
C THR A 771 11.09 -35.73 8.62
N GLN A 772 12.11 -34.88 8.54
CA GLN A 772 12.33 -33.95 7.43
C GLN A 772 13.29 -34.56 6.40
N GLY A 773 12.98 -34.38 5.12
CA GLY A 773 13.81 -34.89 4.05
C GLY A 773 13.27 -34.58 2.67
N THR A 774 13.89 -35.17 1.67
CA THR A 774 13.47 -35.06 0.27
C THR A 774 12.87 -36.36 -0.21
N PHE A 775 11.85 -36.30 -1.06
CA PHE A 775 11.23 -37.47 -1.64
C PHE A 775 10.75 -37.18 -3.06
N LYS A 776 10.48 -38.23 -3.83
CA LYS A 776 9.90 -38.07 -5.16
C LYS A 776 8.38 -38.00 -5.08
N ALA A 777 7.82 -36.97 -5.70
CA ALA A 777 6.40 -36.86 -6.00
C ALA A 777 6.25 -36.77 -7.52
N ALA A 778 5.75 -37.84 -8.14
CA ALA A 778 5.82 -38.03 -9.59
C ALA A 778 7.26 -37.82 -10.13
N ASP A 779 7.45 -36.94 -11.12
CA ASP A 779 8.75 -36.66 -11.74
C ASP A 779 9.58 -35.59 -11.01
N GLN A 780 9.09 -35.06 -9.88
CA GLN A 780 9.73 -33.96 -9.15
C GLN A 780 10.26 -34.41 -7.78
N THR A 781 11.40 -33.85 -7.37
CA THR A 781 11.92 -34.02 -6.00
C THR A 781 11.36 -32.90 -5.14
N VAL A 782 10.67 -33.27 -4.07
CA VAL A 782 10.00 -32.36 -3.13
C VAL A 782 10.67 -32.49 -1.77
N GLU A 783 10.92 -31.36 -1.10
CA GLU A 783 11.37 -31.34 0.30
C GLU A 783 10.15 -31.15 1.21
N GLY A 784 10.05 -31.94 2.27
CA GLY A 784 8.94 -31.82 3.20
C GLY A 784 9.01 -32.74 4.42
N GLY A 785 8.13 -32.46 5.37
CA GLY A 785 7.92 -33.32 6.53
C GLY A 785 7.20 -34.60 6.13
N THR A 786 7.62 -35.71 6.71
CA THR A 786 6.96 -37.02 6.56
C THR A 786 6.71 -37.65 7.91
N ILE A 787 5.67 -38.48 7.99
CA ILE A 787 5.36 -39.31 9.14
C ILE A 787 5.51 -40.78 8.73
N LEU A 788 6.15 -41.59 9.57
CA LEU A 788 6.22 -43.04 9.42
C LEU A 788 5.08 -43.68 10.21
N PHE A 789 4.05 -44.16 9.51
CA PHE A 789 2.88 -44.82 10.09
C PHE A 789 2.68 -46.19 9.45
N ASP A 790 2.55 -47.23 10.27
CA ASP A 790 2.38 -48.63 9.83
C ASP A 790 3.43 -49.11 8.80
N GLY A 791 4.71 -48.73 9.01
CA GLY A 791 5.82 -49.09 8.13
C GLY A 791 5.86 -48.34 6.80
N GLN A 792 4.90 -47.46 6.52
CA GLN A 792 4.82 -46.63 5.32
C GLN A 792 5.04 -45.15 5.68
N ARG A 793 5.65 -44.38 4.75
CA ARG A 793 5.88 -42.94 4.95
C ARG A 793 4.80 -42.15 4.25
N TYR A 794 4.26 -41.13 4.90
CA TYR A 794 3.24 -40.24 4.34
C TYR A 794 3.68 -38.79 4.46
N ALA A 795 3.19 -37.94 3.55
CA ALA A 795 3.44 -36.50 3.61
C ALA A 795 2.76 -35.91 4.85
N TYR A 796 3.38 -34.89 5.46
CA TYR A 796 2.85 -34.21 6.64
C TYR A 796 2.42 -32.79 6.31
N ASP A 797 1.20 -32.43 6.68
CA ASP A 797 0.65 -31.07 6.58
C ASP A 797 0.93 -30.34 7.90
N PRO A 798 1.87 -29.37 7.92
CA PRO A 798 2.23 -28.66 9.14
C PRO A 798 1.14 -27.71 9.64
N ASP A 799 0.22 -27.27 8.76
CA ASP A 799 -0.85 -26.34 9.10
C ASP A 799 -2.03 -27.09 9.72
N LYS A 800 -2.37 -28.28 9.18
CA LYS A 800 -3.39 -29.16 9.74
C LYS A 800 -2.87 -30.09 10.84
N GLY A 801 -1.56 -30.25 10.95
CA GLY A 801 -0.90 -31.12 11.93
C GLY A 801 -1.12 -32.61 11.69
N LYS A 802 -1.31 -33.04 10.43
CA LYS A 802 -1.76 -34.41 10.10
C LYS A 802 -1.02 -34.99 8.89
N PRO A 803 -0.84 -36.31 8.81
CA PRO A 803 -0.38 -36.94 7.58
C PRO A 803 -1.48 -36.95 6.50
N TYR A 804 -1.09 -37.00 5.23
CA TYR A 804 -2.02 -37.05 4.11
C TYR A 804 -1.43 -37.81 2.91
N GLY A 805 -2.30 -38.12 1.94
CA GLY A 805 -1.92 -38.71 0.67
C GLY A 805 -1.60 -40.21 0.71
N ALA A 806 -1.13 -40.70 -0.43
CA ALA A 806 -0.62 -42.06 -0.61
C ALA A 806 0.79 -42.19 -0.01
N PRO A 807 1.32 -43.41 0.17
CA PRO A 807 2.67 -43.62 0.66
C PRO A 807 3.71 -43.00 -0.26
N ILE A 808 4.67 -42.32 0.34
CA ILE A 808 5.81 -41.73 -0.33
C ILE A 808 6.83 -42.83 -0.68
N GLU A 809 7.24 -42.85 -1.94
CA GLU A 809 8.36 -43.67 -2.42
C GLU A 809 9.69 -42.90 -2.32
N ALA A 810 10.77 -43.60 -1.97
CA ALA A 810 12.15 -43.09 -2.01
C ALA A 810 12.41 -41.77 -1.23
N PHE A 811 12.23 -41.82 0.11
CA PHE A 811 12.58 -40.72 1.01
C PHE A 811 14.08 -40.73 1.40
N ASN A 812 14.73 -39.57 1.26
CA ASN A 812 16.10 -39.30 1.71
C ASN A 812 16.07 -38.29 2.88
N PRO A 813 16.48 -38.68 4.10
CA PRO A 813 16.50 -37.79 5.25
C PRO A 813 17.53 -36.65 5.09
N LEU A 814 17.24 -35.48 5.64
CA LEU A 814 18.23 -34.40 5.80
C LEU A 814 19.07 -34.67 7.06
N ASP A 815 20.36 -34.97 6.89
CA ASP A 815 21.31 -35.20 7.98
C ASP A 815 21.59 -33.90 8.75
N GLY A 816 20.75 -33.61 9.74
CA GLY A 816 20.91 -32.39 10.51
C GLY A 816 19.93 -32.26 11.67
N MET A 817 19.82 -33.26 12.55
CA MET A 817 19.32 -33.11 13.94
C MET A 817 19.35 -34.43 14.73
N MET A 818 20.54 -34.96 15.00
CA MET A 818 20.81 -35.84 16.15
C MET A 818 22.29 -35.67 16.55
N PRO A 819 22.64 -35.43 17.82
CA PRO A 819 24.03 -35.60 18.24
C PRO A 819 24.37 -37.10 18.14
N PRO A 820 25.51 -37.49 17.52
CA PRO A 820 25.90 -38.89 17.52
C PRO A 820 26.15 -39.33 18.97
N ALA A 821 25.60 -40.49 19.34
CA ALA A 821 25.96 -41.16 20.58
C ALA A 821 27.50 -41.31 20.65
N PRO A 822 28.14 -41.06 21.81
CA PRO A 822 29.59 -41.18 21.92
C PRO A 822 30.00 -42.63 21.67
N ASN A 823 30.65 -42.88 20.52
CA ASN A 823 31.19 -44.18 20.20
C ASN A 823 32.49 -44.41 20.99
N ILE A 824 32.33 -45.09 22.13
CA ILE A 824 33.40 -45.69 22.91
C ILE A 824 33.88 -46.91 22.12
N ASN A 825 34.76 -46.72 21.12
CA ASN A 825 35.65 -47.71 20.51
C ASN A 825 36.03 -47.29 19.08
N ALA A 826 36.92 -46.31 18.94
CA ALA A 826 37.61 -46.09 17.66
C ALA A 826 39.01 -45.49 17.87
N SER A 827 39.84 -46.20 18.63
CA SER A 827 41.29 -46.07 18.52
C SER A 827 41.82 -47.38 17.95
N ARG A 828 41.92 -47.46 16.61
CA ARG A 828 42.93 -48.26 15.88
C ARG A 828 42.69 -48.20 14.37
N ASN A 829 43.73 -47.73 13.68
CA ASN A 829 44.22 -48.16 12.37
C ASN A 829 43.52 -47.64 11.09
N LEU A 830 44.15 -46.63 10.49
CA LEU A 830 44.38 -46.52 9.04
C LEU A 830 45.38 -47.63 8.59
N PRO A 831 45.52 -48.02 7.29
CA PRO A 831 45.52 -47.13 6.12
C PRO A 831 45.02 -47.67 4.74
N ALA A 832 44.90 -46.70 3.82
CA ALA A 832 45.07 -46.65 2.35
C ALA A 832 45.11 -47.95 1.50
N SER A 833 44.25 -48.02 0.48
CA SER A 833 44.65 -48.27 -0.93
C SER A 833 43.45 -48.33 -1.90
N ALA A 834 43.74 -48.01 -3.17
CA ALA A 834 43.01 -48.39 -4.40
C ALA A 834 41.99 -47.40 -4.99
N HIS A 835 42.54 -46.47 -5.78
CA HIS A 835 41.94 -45.98 -7.02
C HIS A 835 41.89 -47.08 -8.09
N ASN A 836 40.79 -47.13 -8.86
CA ASN A 836 40.72 -47.21 -10.34
C ASN A 836 39.61 -48.14 -10.87
N ASN A 837 38.69 -47.56 -11.64
CA ASN A 837 38.34 -47.93 -13.04
C ASN A 837 37.15 -47.07 -13.51
N ARG A 838 37.37 -45.99 -14.27
CA ARG A 838 37.40 -45.88 -15.76
C ARG A 838 36.05 -46.09 -16.44
N HIS A 839 35.50 -45.03 -17.04
CA HIS A 839 35.49 -44.83 -18.51
C HIS A 839 34.96 -43.44 -18.90
N ASN A 840 35.74 -42.69 -19.69
CA ASN A 840 35.30 -41.48 -20.40
C ASN A 840 35.87 -41.54 -21.82
N PRO A 841 35.05 -41.79 -22.87
CA PRO A 841 35.53 -41.85 -24.23
C PRO A 841 35.28 -40.51 -24.94
N LEU A 842 36.36 -39.79 -25.25
CA LEU A 842 36.75 -39.33 -26.59
C LEU A 842 37.69 -38.11 -26.49
N SER A 843 38.92 -38.34 -26.91
CA SER A 843 40.05 -37.41 -26.90
C SER A 843 39.99 -36.37 -28.02
N SER A 844 40.58 -35.21 -27.74
CA SER A 844 41.02 -34.21 -28.70
C SER A 844 42.37 -34.57 -29.32
N SER A 845 42.55 -34.33 -30.62
CA SER A 845 43.73 -33.64 -31.19
C SER A 845 43.68 -33.52 -32.73
N ASN A 846 44.00 -32.29 -33.19
CA ASN A 846 44.39 -31.85 -34.54
C ASN A 846 43.32 -31.40 -35.58
N ARG A 847 42.90 -30.12 -35.48
CA ARG A 847 42.98 -29.13 -36.60
C ARG A 847 42.82 -27.67 -36.09
N PRO A 848 43.40 -26.64 -36.77
CA PRO A 848 43.44 -25.24 -36.31
C PRO A 848 42.24 -24.38 -36.77
N ALA A 849 42.16 -23.17 -36.20
CA ALA A 849 40.97 -22.35 -35.94
C ALA A 849 40.37 -21.51 -37.10
N ARG A 850 39.05 -21.26 -37.03
CA ARG A 850 38.41 -19.93 -37.16
C ARG A 850 37.02 -19.93 -36.47
N PRO A 851 36.57 -18.84 -35.81
CA PRO A 851 35.54 -18.92 -34.77
C PRO A 851 34.12 -18.68 -35.29
N GLN A 852 33.16 -19.50 -34.84
CA GLN A 852 31.72 -19.18 -34.84
C GLN A 852 30.96 -19.94 -33.71
N PRO A 853 29.85 -19.36 -33.22
CA PRO A 853 29.00 -19.90 -32.15
C PRO A 853 28.05 -21.01 -32.64
N PRO A 854 27.55 -21.94 -31.80
CA PRO A 854 26.48 -22.83 -32.21
C PRO A 854 25.17 -22.67 -31.41
N ALA A 855 24.07 -22.85 -32.14
CA ALA A 855 22.69 -22.99 -31.67
C ALA A 855 22.21 -24.46 -31.80
N ASN A 856 21.31 -24.87 -30.88
CA ASN A 856 20.44 -26.08 -30.81
C ASN A 856 21.12 -27.42 -30.42
N GLY A 857 20.79 -28.23 -29.38
CA GLY A 857 19.77 -28.42 -28.29
C GLY A 857 19.92 -29.91 -27.78
N PRO A 858 19.37 -30.43 -26.63
CA PRO A 858 18.14 -30.05 -25.91
C PRO A 858 18.26 -29.83 -24.37
N VAL A 859 17.11 -29.46 -23.81
CA VAL A 859 16.72 -28.95 -22.48
C VAL A 859 17.08 -29.83 -21.25
N GLN A 860 17.61 -29.19 -20.19
CA GLN A 860 17.35 -29.53 -18.79
C GLN A 860 17.12 -28.24 -17.98
N ALA A 861 15.99 -28.17 -17.29
CA ALA A 861 15.46 -27.00 -16.60
C ALA A 861 15.82 -27.00 -15.10
N VAL A 862 16.16 -25.82 -14.53
CA VAL A 862 16.05 -25.50 -13.09
C VAL A 862 15.98 -23.97 -12.88
N PRO A 863 15.35 -23.49 -11.79
CA PRO A 863 14.60 -22.23 -11.66
C PRO A 863 15.48 -21.14 -11.05
N ASN A 864 14.94 -19.98 -10.71
CA ASN A 864 15.69 -18.96 -10.00
C ASN A 864 16.63 -18.13 -10.88
N GLY A 865 16.02 -17.32 -11.75
CA GLY A 865 16.69 -16.33 -12.57
C GLY A 865 17.54 -15.43 -11.71
N ILE A 866 18.62 -15.08 -12.37
CA ILE A 866 19.87 -15.09 -11.65
C ILE A 866 19.94 -13.72 -11.01
N GLN A 867 19.83 -13.66 -9.67
CA GLN A 867 20.44 -12.58 -8.93
C GLN A 867 21.89 -12.57 -9.37
N LYS A 868 22.20 -11.61 -10.24
CA LYS A 868 23.54 -11.49 -10.78
C LYS A 868 24.38 -11.00 -9.62
N THR A 869 25.26 -11.84 -9.12
CA THR A 869 26.23 -11.49 -8.07
C THR A 869 27.61 -11.25 -8.66
N ASP A 870 27.74 -11.33 -9.99
CA ASP A 870 29.00 -11.15 -10.72
C ASP A 870 29.56 -9.73 -10.64
N HIS A 871 28.73 -8.75 -10.26
CA HIS A 871 29.16 -7.39 -9.94
C HIS A 871 29.54 -7.19 -8.47
N LEU A 872 29.18 -8.13 -7.60
CA LEU A 872 29.49 -8.00 -6.19
C LEU A 872 30.97 -8.32 -5.97
N PRO A 873 31.71 -7.44 -5.29
CA PRO A 873 33.09 -7.71 -4.93
C PRO A 873 33.15 -8.89 -3.96
N GLN A 874 34.25 -9.64 -4.01
CA GLN A 874 34.51 -10.75 -3.08
C GLN A 874 34.69 -10.26 -1.64
N GLY A 875 35.21 -9.04 -1.45
CA GLY A 875 35.35 -8.38 -0.15
C GLY A 875 34.07 -7.73 0.36
N GLU A 876 34.17 -7.03 1.48
CA GLU A 876 33.08 -6.21 2.03
C GLU A 876 32.71 -5.10 1.04
N TYR A 877 31.41 -4.91 0.79
CA TYR A 877 30.95 -4.08 -0.31
C TYR A 877 31.42 -2.63 -0.20
N VAL A 878 31.24 -2.01 0.97
CA VAL A 878 31.61 -0.60 1.24
C VAL A 878 33.10 -0.34 1.00
N THR A 879 33.96 -1.24 1.51
CA THR A 879 35.41 -1.11 1.36
C THR A 879 35.88 -1.33 -0.09
N SER A 880 35.13 -2.13 -0.84
CA SER A 880 35.47 -2.48 -2.21
C SER A 880 35.14 -1.36 -3.20
N ILE A 881 34.02 -0.64 -2.98
CA ILE A 881 33.61 0.45 -3.89
C ILE A 881 34.34 1.76 -3.63
N LYS A 882 34.91 1.96 -2.43
CA LYS A 882 35.62 3.20 -2.05
C LYS A 882 34.82 4.48 -2.34
N GLY A 883 33.51 4.42 -2.12
CA GLY A 883 32.57 5.52 -2.37
C GLY A 883 32.17 5.73 -3.83
N ALA A 884 32.71 4.98 -4.79
CA ALA A 884 32.33 5.10 -6.19
C ALA A 884 30.87 4.67 -6.42
N ILE A 885 30.13 5.49 -7.17
CA ILE A 885 28.81 5.09 -7.66
C ILE A 885 28.98 4.17 -8.86
N SER A 886 28.22 3.08 -8.85
CA SER A 886 28.04 2.22 -10.01
C SER A 886 26.56 1.94 -10.17
N ASP A 887 25.89 2.68 -11.05
CA ASP A 887 24.48 2.44 -11.39
C ASP A 887 24.26 1.00 -11.87
N ALA A 888 25.30 0.40 -12.47
CA ALA A 888 25.32 -1.01 -12.86
C ALA A 888 25.06 -1.97 -11.68
N HIS A 889 25.52 -1.62 -10.46
CA HIS A 889 25.30 -2.41 -9.24
C HIS A 889 23.87 -2.28 -8.70
N PHE A 890 23.14 -1.24 -9.13
CA PHE A 890 21.78 -0.92 -8.72
C PHE A 890 20.78 -1.02 -9.88
N THR A 891 21.16 -1.68 -10.98
CA THR A 891 20.18 -2.11 -12.00
C THR A 891 19.17 -3.09 -11.40
N PRO A 892 17.96 -3.23 -11.96
CA PRO A 892 16.93 -4.13 -11.41
C PRO A 892 17.41 -5.57 -11.13
N SER A 893 18.31 -6.11 -11.98
CA SER A 893 18.85 -7.47 -11.81
C SER A 893 19.97 -7.62 -10.76
N ARG A 894 20.53 -6.50 -10.28
CA ARG A 894 21.73 -6.44 -9.43
C ARG A 894 21.50 -5.75 -8.08
N LYS A 895 20.56 -4.79 -8.03
CA LYS A 895 20.19 -3.99 -6.86
C LYS A 895 19.88 -4.83 -5.63
N ALA A 896 19.03 -5.85 -5.79
CA ALA A 896 18.63 -6.73 -4.69
C ALA A 896 19.84 -7.45 -4.07
N ALA A 897 20.72 -8.02 -4.90
CA ALA A 897 21.92 -8.70 -4.43
C ALA A 897 22.90 -7.73 -3.76
N THR A 898 23.03 -6.50 -4.27
CA THR A 898 23.83 -5.43 -3.67
C THR A 898 23.32 -5.01 -2.30
N ARG A 899 22.02 -4.72 -2.18
CA ARG A 899 21.39 -4.32 -0.92
C ARG A 899 21.38 -5.48 0.09
N GLN A 900 21.18 -6.71 -0.37
CA GLN A 900 21.27 -7.90 0.48
C GLN A 900 22.68 -8.08 1.05
N LYS A 901 23.73 -7.99 0.20
CA LYS A 901 25.13 -8.06 0.68
C LYS A 901 25.43 -6.94 1.67
N PHE A 902 25.08 -5.69 1.35
CA PHE A 902 25.25 -4.56 2.26
C PHE A 902 24.53 -4.76 3.61
N GLY A 903 23.26 -5.19 3.58
CA GLY A 903 22.47 -5.42 4.79
C GLY A 903 22.96 -6.60 5.64
N GLN A 904 23.44 -7.68 5.01
CA GLN A 904 24.06 -8.81 5.71
C GLN A 904 25.35 -8.39 6.40
N GLU A 905 26.25 -7.71 5.68
CA GLU A 905 27.53 -7.25 6.22
C GLU A 905 27.33 -6.24 7.36
N MET A 906 26.35 -5.34 7.23
CA MET A 906 25.93 -4.40 8.27
C MET A 906 25.42 -5.13 9.53
N ASN A 907 24.53 -6.10 9.38
CA ASN A 907 23.98 -6.84 10.51
C ASN A 907 25.07 -7.68 11.20
N ASP A 908 25.97 -8.28 10.43
CA ASP A 908 27.15 -8.98 10.96
C ASP A 908 28.07 -8.04 11.72
N PHE A 909 28.30 -6.83 11.18
CA PHE A 909 29.06 -5.79 11.83
C PHE A 909 28.47 -5.43 13.20
N TYR A 910 27.19 -5.11 13.28
CA TYR A 910 26.56 -4.78 14.58
C TYR A 910 26.52 -5.95 15.54
N ARG A 911 26.33 -7.20 15.08
CA ARG A 911 26.47 -8.40 15.93
C ARG A 911 27.87 -8.52 16.52
N ARG A 912 28.92 -8.26 15.74
CA ARG A 912 30.31 -8.24 16.25
C ARG A 912 30.51 -7.11 17.26
N MET A 913 30.01 -5.90 16.98
CA MET A 913 30.15 -4.77 17.90
C MET A 913 29.45 -5.04 19.24
N ALA A 914 28.25 -5.62 19.22
CA ALA A 914 27.50 -6.00 20.43
C ALA A 914 28.22 -7.07 21.25
N ASN A 915 28.98 -7.96 20.61
CA ASN A 915 29.78 -9.01 21.25
C ASN A 915 31.21 -8.55 21.63
N GLY A 916 31.35 -7.28 22.02
CA GLY A 916 32.63 -6.72 22.48
C GLY A 916 33.60 -6.31 21.37
N GLY A 917 33.14 -6.22 20.11
CA GLY A 917 33.96 -5.81 18.97
C GLY A 917 34.15 -4.31 18.79
N LEU A 918 33.57 -3.47 19.67
CA LEU A 918 33.77 -2.01 19.62
C LEU A 918 35.25 -1.67 19.85
N PRO A 919 35.81 -0.70 19.10
CA PRO A 919 37.17 -0.25 19.31
C PRO A 919 37.32 0.44 20.68
N ALA A 920 38.54 0.37 21.24
CA ALA A 920 38.84 1.04 22.49
C ALA A 920 38.61 2.55 22.35
N ARG A 921 37.90 3.14 23.32
CA ARG A 921 37.64 4.58 23.35
C ARG A 921 38.90 5.31 23.82
N PRO A 922 39.22 6.48 23.24
CA PRO A 922 40.38 7.27 23.65
C PRO A 922 40.14 7.85 25.05
N THR A 923 41.23 8.09 25.79
CA THR A 923 41.13 8.79 27.07
C THR A 923 40.75 10.24 26.81
N LEU A 924 39.58 10.66 27.30
CA LEU A 924 39.09 12.03 27.05
C LEU A 924 40.05 13.07 27.66
N PRO A 925 40.37 14.15 26.92
CA PRO A 925 41.28 15.18 27.40
C PRO A 925 40.66 15.98 28.55
N VAL A 926 41.50 16.46 29.47
CA VAL A 926 41.06 17.33 30.57
C VAL A 926 40.76 18.73 30.03
N ILE A 927 39.49 19.14 30.17
CA ILE A 927 38.98 20.48 29.84
C ILE A 927 38.59 21.19 31.15
N PRO A 928 39.45 22.08 31.70
CA PRO A 928 39.14 22.79 32.93
C PRO A 928 38.12 23.91 32.66
N GLY A 929 36.84 23.64 32.90
CA GLY A 929 35.77 24.63 32.72
C GLY A 929 35.49 24.94 31.24
N GLN A 930 35.58 26.21 30.87
CA GLN A 930 35.42 26.69 29.50
C GLN A 930 36.79 27.05 28.90
N VAL A 931 37.03 26.59 27.67
CA VAL A 931 38.20 26.91 26.85
C VAL A 931 37.73 27.50 25.50
N THR A 932 38.63 27.94 24.63
CA THR A 932 38.24 28.31 23.26
C THR A 932 37.94 27.06 22.41
N PRO A 933 37.10 27.15 21.35
CA PRO A 933 36.86 26.04 20.43
C PRO A 933 38.16 25.48 19.84
N LYS A 934 39.09 26.36 19.46
CA LYS A 934 40.44 25.99 19.01
C LYS A 934 41.15 25.07 20.02
N THR A 935 41.26 25.50 21.28
CA THR A 935 41.94 24.71 22.32
C THR A 935 41.24 23.37 22.57
N LEU A 936 39.91 23.32 22.51
CA LEU A 936 39.17 22.06 22.65
C LEU A 936 39.47 21.10 21.48
N ILE A 937 39.48 21.62 20.25
CA ILE A 937 39.80 20.88 19.03
C ILE A 937 41.22 20.34 19.08
N GLU A 938 42.20 21.16 19.45
CA GLU A 938 43.61 20.75 19.60
C GLU A 938 43.73 19.59 20.58
N LYS A 939 43.11 19.71 21.76
CA LYS A 939 43.11 18.68 22.80
C LYS A 939 42.39 17.40 22.36
N ALA A 940 41.29 17.50 21.61
CA ALA A 940 40.59 16.34 21.08
C ALA A 940 41.47 15.59 20.05
N LEU A 941 42.14 16.32 19.16
CA LEU A 941 43.06 15.76 18.17
C LEU A 941 44.39 15.29 18.76
N ASP A 942 44.78 15.75 19.96
CA ASP A 942 45.89 15.17 20.73
C ASP A 942 45.51 13.82 21.35
N ALA A 943 44.25 13.67 21.76
CA ALA A 943 43.75 12.48 22.44
C ALA A 943 43.28 11.38 21.47
N SER A 944 42.95 11.72 20.23
CA SER A 944 42.46 10.78 19.21
C SER A 944 42.93 11.16 17.81
N ASP A 945 43.02 10.17 16.92
CA ASP A 945 43.24 10.41 15.50
C ASP A 945 41.96 10.80 14.77
N GLY A 946 40.79 10.57 15.36
CA GLY A 946 39.49 10.87 14.78
C GLY A 946 38.62 11.74 15.67
N VAL A 947 38.08 12.84 15.12
CA VAL A 947 37.11 13.69 15.82
C VAL A 947 35.84 13.85 14.99
N VAL A 948 34.69 13.51 15.57
CA VAL A 948 33.38 13.59 14.93
C VAL A 948 32.62 14.79 15.49
N PHE A 949 32.31 15.76 14.65
CA PHE A 949 31.52 16.94 14.99
C PHE A 949 30.04 16.68 14.72
N GLY A 950 29.22 16.87 15.76
CA GLY A 950 27.77 16.75 15.72
C GLY A 950 27.11 18.06 15.26
N ASP A 951 26.30 17.99 14.21
CA ASP A 951 25.57 19.09 13.61
C ASP A 951 24.10 19.10 14.04
N ILE A 952 23.57 20.31 14.20
CA ILE A 952 22.14 20.58 14.17
C ILE A 952 21.86 21.20 12.81
N HIS A 953 21.19 20.45 11.93
CA HIS A 953 20.98 20.86 10.54
C HIS A 953 20.25 22.20 10.37
N LYS A 954 19.66 22.77 11.43
CA LYS A 954 18.98 24.08 11.43
C LYS A 954 19.88 25.24 11.88
N GLU A 955 21.14 24.99 12.22
CA GLU A 955 22.05 25.98 12.82
C GLU A 955 23.37 26.11 12.04
N MET A 956 23.94 27.31 11.98
CA MET A 956 25.22 27.58 11.30
C MET A 956 26.47 27.22 12.10
N ALA A 957 26.32 26.98 13.41
CA ALA A 957 27.42 26.83 14.37
C ALA A 957 28.51 25.84 13.96
N SER A 958 28.14 24.70 13.37
CA SER A 958 29.08 23.67 12.91
C SER A 958 29.92 24.12 11.71
N PHE A 959 29.30 24.75 10.70
CA PHE A 959 29.97 25.27 9.51
C PHE A 959 30.97 26.37 9.86
N GLN A 960 30.55 27.33 10.69
CA GLN A 960 31.45 28.40 11.16
C GLN A 960 32.56 27.84 12.05
N THR A 961 32.25 26.93 13.00
CA THR A 961 33.27 26.27 13.83
C THR A 961 34.34 25.59 12.98
N LEU A 962 33.93 24.82 11.95
CA LEU A 962 34.89 24.16 11.07
C LEU A 962 35.69 25.17 10.23
N PHE A 963 35.01 26.16 9.66
CA PHE A 963 35.63 27.17 8.81
C PHE A 963 36.64 28.03 9.56
N ASP A 964 36.34 28.43 10.80
CA ASP A 964 37.23 29.25 11.61
C ASP A 964 38.46 28.48 12.10
N ASN A 965 38.42 27.15 12.07
CA ASN A 965 39.46 26.28 12.61
C ASN A 965 40.18 25.41 11.56
N VAL A 966 40.03 25.70 10.26
CA VAL A 966 40.73 24.95 9.18
C VAL A 966 42.25 24.95 9.39
N ASP A 967 42.83 26.10 9.74
CA ASP A 967 44.27 26.21 10.03
C ASP A 967 44.69 25.34 11.22
N THR A 968 43.84 25.26 12.25
CA THR A 968 44.06 24.38 13.41
C THR A 968 44.05 22.92 12.97
N PHE A 969 43.08 22.50 12.15
CA PHE A 969 43.04 21.13 11.62
C PHE A 969 44.30 20.80 10.82
N LYS A 970 44.74 21.72 9.96
CA LYS A 970 45.98 21.58 9.19
C LYS A 970 47.20 21.44 10.10
N GLN A 971 47.34 22.30 11.10
CA GLN A 971 48.44 22.28 12.07
C GLN A 971 48.46 20.99 12.89
N LYS A 972 47.29 20.45 13.24
CA LYS A 972 47.15 19.16 13.91
C LYS A 972 47.37 17.97 12.98
N GLY A 973 47.62 18.19 11.69
CA GLY A 973 47.93 17.12 10.74
C GLY A 973 46.71 16.37 10.21
N VAL A 974 45.52 16.97 10.30
CA VAL A 974 44.31 16.41 9.69
C VAL A 974 44.48 16.34 8.17
N LYS A 975 44.14 15.20 7.57
CA LYS A 975 44.23 14.98 6.12
C LYS A 975 42.88 14.89 5.44
N LYS A 976 41.83 14.52 6.18
CA LYS A 976 40.49 14.30 5.61
C LYS A 976 39.39 14.90 6.48
N LEU A 977 38.40 15.49 5.81
CA LEU A 977 37.12 15.87 6.38
C LEU A 977 36.03 15.02 5.73
N TYR A 978 35.40 14.18 6.55
CA TYR A 978 34.29 13.33 6.15
C TYR A 978 32.94 14.02 6.38
N ILE A 979 32.01 14.05 5.41
CA ILE A 979 30.76 14.84 5.53
C ILE A 979 29.49 14.02 5.22
N GLU A 980 28.52 14.01 6.14
CA GLU A 980 27.15 13.50 5.91
C GLU A 980 26.41 14.28 4.82
N ALA A 981 25.43 13.67 4.16
CA ALA A 981 24.60 14.30 3.14
C ALA A 981 25.45 14.88 2.00
N THR A 982 26.52 14.14 1.67
CA THR A 982 27.32 14.29 0.47
C THR A 982 27.61 12.92 -0.12
N PHE A 983 27.77 12.83 -1.44
CA PHE A 983 28.19 11.60 -2.13
C PHE A 983 29.10 11.93 -3.33
N TYR A 984 29.83 10.95 -3.86
CA TYR A 984 30.60 11.14 -5.09
C TYR A 984 29.70 10.98 -6.32
N ASP A 985 29.82 11.81 -7.35
CA ASP A 985 29.21 11.52 -8.66
C ASP A 985 29.99 10.44 -9.44
N ALA A 986 29.55 10.13 -10.67
CA ALA A 986 30.21 9.16 -11.54
C ALA A 986 31.65 9.56 -11.95
N GLN A 987 32.07 10.80 -11.69
CA GLN A 987 33.42 11.33 -11.92
C GLN A 987 34.23 11.46 -10.62
N MET A 988 33.76 10.90 -9.50
CA MET A 988 34.38 10.99 -8.18
C MET A 988 34.46 12.42 -7.64
N LYS A 989 33.56 13.31 -8.07
CA LYS A 989 33.43 14.66 -7.51
C LYS A 989 32.40 14.66 -6.38
N VAL A 990 32.69 15.38 -5.30
CA VAL A 990 31.78 15.54 -4.16
C VAL A 990 30.55 16.36 -4.57
N ILE A 991 29.37 15.83 -4.28
CA ILE A 991 28.06 16.44 -4.49
C ILE A 991 27.39 16.69 -3.12
N ASP A 992 26.87 17.89 -2.93
CA ASP A 992 26.00 18.24 -1.79
C ASP A 992 24.60 17.64 -1.98
N ASP A 993 24.12 16.93 -0.95
CA ASP A 993 22.78 16.34 -0.87
C ASP A 993 21.91 16.96 0.24
N GLY A 994 22.19 18.20 0.61
CA GLY A 994 21.39 19.01 1.52
C GLY A 994 22.13 19.52 2.76
N ILE A 995 23.39 19.13 2.99
CA ILE A 995 24.18 19.64 4.14
C ILE A 995 24.47 21.14 3.99
N GLY A 996 24.53 21.65 2.76
CA GLY A 996 24.66 23.08 2.46
C GLY A 996 23.40 23.91 2.73
N PHE A 997 22.32 23.32 3.25
CA PHE A 997 21.07 24.01 3.55
C PHE A 997 20.68 23.83 5.03
N LEU A 998 20.01 24.85 5.60
CA LEU A 998 19.44 24.82 6.92
C LEU A 998 18.05 24.16 6.91
N GLY A 999 17.84 23.18 7.79
CA GLY A 999 16.55 22.58 8.09
C GLY A 999 15.93 21.83 6.92
N ASN A 1000 14.82 22.35 6.37
CA ASN A 1000 13.97 21.69 5.37
C ASN A 1000 14.53 21.72 3.94
N GLY A 1001 15.84 21.97 3.77
CA GLY A 1001 16.53 21.97 2.48
C GLY A 1001 16.27 23.20 1.61
N LYS A 1002 15.73 24.30 2.15
CA LYS A 1002 15.39 25.50 1.36
C LYS A 1002 16.29 26.71 1.62
N THR A 1003 16.73 26.90 2.85
CA THR A 1003 17.55 28.06 3.23
C THR A 1003 19.03 27.70 3.08
N PRO A 1004 19.80 28.28 2.16
CA PRO A 1004 21.22 27.96 2.04
C PRO A 1004 21.99 28.37 3.31
N ARG A 1005 22.97 27.57 3.71
CA ARG A 1005 24.02 27.99 4.63
C ARG A 1005 24.89 29.00 3.91
N LEU A 1006 25.11 30.15 4.53
CA LEU A 1006 25.92 31.24 3.99
C LEU A 1006 26.86 31.73 5.07
N SER A 1007 28.07 32.14 4.69
CA SER A 1007 29.11 32.63 5.63
C SER A 1007 29.51 31.59 6.70
N PRO A 1008 30.06 30.42 6.31
CA PRO A 1008 30.35 30.00 4.93
C PRO A 1008 29.22 29.17 4.30
N SER A 1009 29.15 29.19 2.97
CA SER A 1009 28.46 28.18 2.17
C SER A 1009 29.22 26.86 2.12
N PHE A 1010 28.56 25.80 1.64
CA PHE A 1010 29.20 24.49 1.45
C PHE A 1010 30.41 24.59 0.50
N ASP A 1011 30.27 25.29 -0.63
CA ASP A 1011 31.37 25.45 -1.59
C ASP A 1011 32.54 26.24 -1.00
N GLU A 1012 32.27 27.28 -0.21
CA GLU A 1012 33.33 28.04 0.49
C GLU A 1012 34.05 27.19 1.55
N LEU A 1013 33.30 26.36 2.28
CA LEU A 1013 33.86 25.42 3.25
C LEU A 1013 34.77 24.40 2.54
N VAL A 1014 34.24 23.71 1.52
CA VAL A 1014 34.97 22.72 0.71
C VAL A 1014 36.22 23.34 0.10
N LYS A 1015 36.09 24.55 -0.47
CA LYS A 1015 37.22 25.28 -1.03
C LYS A 1015 38.30 25.54 0.02
N LYS A 1016 37.94 26.04 1.21
CA LYS A 1016 38.91 26.36 2.27
C LYS A 1016 39.66 25.12 2.75
N PHE A 1017 38.97 23.99 2.94
CA PHE A 1017 39.62 22.73 3.31
C PHE A 1017 40.56 22.22 2.21
N ASN A 1018 40.14 22.27 0.94
CA ASN A 1018 40.97 21.84 -0.19
C ASN A 1018 42.19 22.75 -0.38
N ASP A 1019 42.05 24.07 -0.20
CA ASP A 1019 43.16 25.03 -0.27
C ASP A 1019 44.24 24.70 0.79
N GLU A 1020 43.83 24.19 1.96
CA GLU A 1020 44.73 23.69 3.01
C GLU A 1020 45.17 22.23 2.80
N GLY A 1021 44.82 21.60 1.68
CA GLY A 1021 45.19 20.22 1.36
C GLY A 1021 44.58 19.19 2.31
N ILE A 1022 43.36 19.46 2.79
CA ILE A 1022 42.52 18.51 3.52
C ILE A 1022 41.44 18.02 2.56
N GLU A 1023 41.45 16.72 2.26
CA GLU A 1023 40.54 16.10 1.31
C GLU A 1023 39.13 16.00 1.89
N ILE A 1024 38.12 16.36 1.09
CA ILE A 1024 36.71 16.14 1.45
C ILE A 1024 36.28 14.75 0.99
N VAL A 1025 35.78 13.94 1.93
CA VAL A 1025 35.30 12.58 1.67
C VAL A 1025 33.82 12.44 2.03
N PRO A 1026 32.97 12.03 1.08
CA PRO A 1026 31.55 11.82 1.36
C PRO A 1026 31.25 10.64 2.27
N LEU A 1027 30.22 10.76 3.11
CA LEU A 1027 29.73 9.70 4.01
C LEU A 1027 28.38 9.10 3.61
N ASP A 1028 27.79 9.54 2.50
CA ASP A 1028 26.56 8.97 1.99
C ASP A 1028 26.76 8.27 0.65
N HIS A 1029 25.89 7.30 0.40
CA HIS A 1029 25.76 6.62 -0.87
C HIS A 1029 24.31 6.76 -1.36
N PRO A 1030 24.09 7.23 -2.61
CA PRO A 1030 22.76 7.59 -3.09
C PRO A 1030 21.76 6.43 -3.02
N TYR A 1031 22.21 5.19 -3.28
CA TYR A 1031 21.35 4.00 -3.30
C TYR A 1031 21.33 3.16 -2.02
N LEU A 1032 22.28 3.37 -1.09
CA LEU A 1032 22.45 2.46 0.07
C LEU A 1032 22.08 3.11 1.40
N THR A 1033 22.37 4.40 1.56
CA THR A 1033 22.12 5.12 2.81
C THR A 1033 21.06 6.20 2.61
N ARG A 1034 20.99 6.80 1.41
CA ARG A 1034 19.99 7.82 1.04
C ARG A 1034 18.75 7.24 0.34
N HIS A 1035 18.87 6.05 -0.23
CA HIS A 1035 17.82 5.36 -1.00
C HIS A 1035 17.10 6.28 -1.99
N LYS A 1036 17.86 7.07 -2.74
CA LYS A 1036 17.34 8.05 -3.72
C LYS A 1036 16.56 7.42 -4.86
N ASP A 1037 16.74 6.12 -5.10
CA ASP A 1037 15.96 5.34 -6.06
C ASP A 1037 14.57 4.96 -5.52
N GLU A 1038 14.37 4.98 -4.21
CA GLU A 1038 13.12 4.65 -3.52
C GLU A 1038 12.86 5.60 -2.32
N PRO A 1039 12.86 6.93 -2.52
CA PRO A 1039 12.96 7.91 -1.43
C PRO A 1039 11.71 7.94 -0.53
N GLU A 1040 10.52 7.76 -1.10
CA GLU A 1040 9.26 7.76 -0.35
C GLU A 1040 9.15 6.54 0.58
N GLN A 1041 9.55 5.36 0.07
CA GLN A 1041 9.57 4.11 0.82
C GLN A 1041 10.54 4.18 2.00
N PHE A 1042 11.77 4.63 1.76
CA PHE A 1042 12.76 4.77 2.82
C PHE A 1042 12.38 5.83 3.86
N GLN A 1043 11.77 6.95 3.44
CA GLN A 1043 11.25 7.96 4.37
C GLN A 1043 10.15 7.40 5.26
N ALA A 1044 9.22 6.62 4.71
CA ALA A 1044 8.16 5.98 5.47
C ALA A 1044 8.71 4.97 6.50
N ILE A 1045 9.67 4.13 6.10
CA ILE A 1045 10.35 3.16 6.99
C ILE A 1045 11.06 3.89 8.14
N ASN A 1046 11.82 4.94 7.82
CA ASN A 1046 12.52 5.72 8.84
C ASN A 1046 11.56 6.39 9.81
N GLN A 1047 10.47 7.01 9.34
CA GLN A 1047 9.49 7.62 10.22
C GLN A 1047 8.80 6.58 11.13
N ALA A 1048 8.45 5.42 10.58
CA ALA A 1048 7.80 4.34 11.33
C ALA A 1048 8.71 3.75 12.43
N GLN A 1049 10.02 3.77 12.21
CA GLN A 1049 11.03 3.19 13.11
C GLN A 1049 11.90 4.26 13.78
N GLN A 1050 11.39 5.48 13.97
CA GLN A 1050 12.06 6.58 14.67
C GLN A 1050 13.48 6.94 14.13
N ASN A 1051 13.72 6.66 12.84
CA ASN A 1051 14.98 6.81 12.10
C ASN A 1051 16.07 5.78 12.45
N GLU A 1052 15.78 4.71 13.21
CA GLU A 1052 16.75 3.64 13.49
C GLU A 1052 17.35 3.01 12.22
N PRO A 1053 16.60 2.73 11.13
CA PRO A 1053 17.17 2.14 9.91
C PRO A 1053 18.24 3.03 9.28
N ARG A 1054 17.95 4.32 9.08
CA ARG A 1054 18.91 5.33 8.63
C ARG A 1054 20.11 5.43 9.57
N LEU A 1055 19.90 5.40 10.90
CA LEU A 1055 21.01 5.38 11.86
C LEU A 1055 21.94 4.20 11.62
N ARG A 1056 21.39 2.99 11.45
CA ARG A 1056 22.20 1.78 11.26
C ARG A 1056 22.97 1.80 9.95
N GLU A 1057 22.30 2.10 8.85
CA GLU A 1057 22.88 2.11 7.50
C GLU A 1057 23.97 3.17 7.36
N PHE A 1058 23.67 4.41 7.76
CA PHE A 1058 24.64 5.51 7.70
C PHE A 1058 25.82 5.24 8.63
N ASN A 1059 25.59 4.90 9.91
CA ASN A 1059 26.70 4.72 10.86
C ASN A 1059 27.62 3.57 10.45
N TYR A 1060 27.07 2.49 9.88
CA TYR A 1060 27.85 1.38 9.34
C TYR A 1060 28.67 1.81 8.12
N TYR A 1061 28.03 2.44 7.12
CA TYR A 1061 28.70 2.90 5.91
C TYR A 1061 29.80 3.91 6.25
N ALA A 1062 29.52 4.88 7.12
CA ALA A 1062 30.46 5.88 7.56
C ALA A 1062 31.64 5.27 8.32
N ALA A 1063 31.38 4.35 9.26
CA ALA A 1063 32.43 3.66 9.99
C ALA A 1063 33.35 2.86 9.05
N GLN A 1064 32.79 2.13 8.08
CA GLN A 1064 33.60 1.37 7.12
C GLN A 1064 34.37 2.24 6.13
N THR A 1065 33.82 3.42 5.79
CA THR A 1065 34.52 4.41 4.95
C THR A 1065 35.68 5.05 5.71
N ILE A 1066 35.47 5.45 6.96
CA ILE A 1066 36.48 6.08 7.81
C ILE A 1066 37.58 5.08 8.21
N ARG A 1067 37.24 3.81 8.47
CA ARG A 1067 38.22 2.77 8.84
C ARG A 1067 39.22 2.43 7.73
N GLN A 1068 38.95 2.85 6.50
CA GLN A 1068 39.93 2.77 5.41
C GLN A 1068 41.01 3.85 5.49
N ASN A 1069 40.88 4.81 6.41
CA ASN A 1069 41.92 5.81 6.63
C ASN A 1069 43.21 5.14 7.12
N PRO A 1070 44.39 5.55 6.64
CA PRO A 1070 45.64 4.98 7.09
C PRO A 1070 45.79 5.07 8.61
N PRO A 1071 46.28 4.01 9.29
CA PRO A 1071 46.56 4.07 10.72
C PRO A 1071 47.50 5.23 11.07
N GLY A 1072 47.14 6.02 12.08
CA GLY A 1072 47.90 7.19 12.52
C GLY A 1072 47.68 8.47 11.70
N GLU A 1073 46.90 8.41 10.60
CA GLU A 1073 46.50 9.61 9.87
C GLU A 1073 45.26 10.24 10.53
N LYS A 1074 45.34 11.54 10.84
CA LYS A 1074 44.25 12.23 11.52
C LYS A 1074 43.14 12.67 10.58
N TRP A 1075 41.91 12.55 11.03
CA TRP A 1075 40.72 12.89 10.27
C TRP A 1075 39.66 13.54 11.17
N ILE A 1076 38.77 14.29 10.54
CA ILE A 1076 37.58 14.84 11.17
C ILE A 1076 36.33 14.45 10.39
N ALA A 1077 35.18 14.42 11.03
CA ALA A 1077 33.90 14.16 10.37
C ALA A 1077 32.82 15.16 10.81
N LEU A 1078 31.89 15.50 9.93
CA LEU A 1078 30.71 16.31 10.21
C LEU A 1078 29.45 15.49 9.88
N MET A 1079 28.57 15.33 10.87
CA MET A 1079 27.31 14.60 10.71
C MET A 1079 26.27 15.07 11.73
N GLY A 1080 25.00 14.77 11.51
CA GLY A 1080 23.93 15.05 12.45
C GLY A 1080 24.19 14.42 13.82
N ASN A 1081 23.75 15.11 14.86
CA ASN A 1081 23.97 14.73 16.26
C ASN A 1081 23.61 13.26 16.59
N ALA A 1082 22.57 12.71 15.95
CA ALA A 1082 22.13 11.33 16.18
C ALA A 1082 23.09 10.27 15.62
N HIS A 1083 23.92 10.62 14.62
CA HIS A 1083 24.92 9.75 14.03
C HIS A 1083 26.27 9.79 14.76
N MET A 1084 26.57 10.89 15.45
CA MET A 1084 27.85 11.09 16.14
C MET A 1084 28.08 10.10 17.30
N LYS A 1085 27.07 9.89 18.15
CA LYS A 1085 27.13 9.07 19.37
C LYS A 1085 25.96 8.09 19.45
N THR A 1086 26.01 7.12 20.37
CA THR A 1086 24.93 6.14 20.56
C THR A 1086 23.59 6.82 20.75
N SER A 1087 22.64 6.46 19.90
CA SER A 1087 21.26 6.94 19.89
C SER A 1087 20.36 5.76 19.53
N GLN A 1088 19.22 5.61 20.21
CA GLN A 1088 18.28 4.50 19.97
C GLN A 1088 18.94 3.11 20.04
N GLY A 1089 19.96 2.95 20.89
CA GLY A 1089 20.72 1.70 21.03
C GLY A 1089 21.67 1.38 19.87
N VAL A 1090 21.77 2.25 18.86
CA VAL A 1090 22.71 2.11 17.74
C VAL A 1090 23.99 2.88 18.05
N PRO A 1091 25.17 2.24 18.13
CA PRO A 1091 26.43 2.94 18.36
C PRO A 1091 26.71 4.02 17.32
N GLY A 1092 27.17 5.19 17.77
CA GLY A 1092 27.49 6.31 16.89
C GLY A 1092 28.84 6.15 16.20
N VAL A 1093 29.10 6.93 15.16
CA VAL A 1093 30.33 6.86 14.36
C VAL A 1093 31.58 7.09 15.23
N ALA A 1094 31.53 7.96 16.24
CA ALA A 1094 32.66 8.16 17.15
C ALA A 1094 33.00 6.87 17.92
N GLU A 1095 32.00 6.11 18.36
CA GLU A 1095 32.18 4.86 19.09
C GLU A 1095 32.60 3.73 18.15
N LEU A 1096 32.01 3.68 16.95
CA LEU A 1096 32.35 2.70 15.93
C LEU A 1096 33.75 2.90 15.34
N THR A 1097 34.40 4.04 15.53
CA THR A 1097 35.73 4.34 14.97
C THR A 1097 36.80 4.57 16.03
N GLY A 1098 36.45 4.56 17.32
CA GLY A 1098 37.39 4.90 18.40
C GLY A 1098 37.78 6.38 18.42
N GLY A 1099 36.94 7.25 17.87
CA GLY A 1099 37.12 8.71 17.84
C GLY A 1099 36.56 9.42 19.06
N ILE A 1100 36.60 10.75 19.06
CA ILE A 1100 35.93 11.61 20.06
C ILE A 1100 34.76 12.32 19.40
N GLY A 1101 33.58 12.29 20.02
CA GLY A 1101 32.41 13.05 19.59
C GLY A 1101 32.39 14.45 20.20
N VAL A 1102 32.26 15.49 19.38
CA VAL A 1102 32.15 16.89 19.77
C VAL A 1102 30.83 17.46 19.28
N GLY A 1103 29.85 17.62 20.17
CA GLY A 1103 28.58 18.27 19.79
C GLY A 1103 28.77 19.77 19.59
N VAL A 1104 28.30 20.33 18.47
CA VAL A 1104 28.42 21.75 18.17
C VAL A 1104 27.04 22.40 18.15
N PHE A 1105 26.90 23.49 18.90
CA PHE A 1105 25.63 24.17 19.13
C PHE A 1105 25.81 25.67 18.98
N THR A 1106 24.75 26.36 18.59
CA THR A 1106 24.69 27.82 18.67
C THR A 1106 24.71 28.25 20.13
N ARG A 1107 25.57 29.22 20.44
CA ARG A 1107 25.62 29.85 21.76
C ARG A 1107 24.43 30.81 21.90
N THR A 1108 23.62 30.62 22.93
CA THR A 1108 22.40 31.42 23.15
C THR A 1108 22.59 32.54 24.17
N ASP A 1109 23.66 32.52 24.95
CA ASP A 1109 24.03 33.56 25.90
C ASP A 1109 25.10 34.49 25.31
N PRO A 1110 25.08 35.81 25.61
CA PRO A 1110 26.09 36.74 25.10
C PRO A 1110 27.53 36.31 25.47
N GLY A 1111 28.44 36.41 24.51
CA GLY A 1111 29.88 36.20 24.70
C GLY A 1111 30.52 35.31 23.64
N VAL A 1112 31.86 35.24 23.68
CA VAL A 1112 32.69 34.56 22.68
C VAL A 1112 32.42 33.06 22.60
N SER A 1113 32.66 32.43 21.45
CA SER A 1113 32.58 30.97 21.31
C SER A 1113 33.41 30.23 22.38
N VAL A 1114 32.84 29.16 22.97
CA VAL A 1114 33.49 28.37 24.04
C VAL A 1114 33.39 26.87 23.78
N GLY A 1115 34.41 26.14 24.21
CA GLY A 1115 34.46 24.69 24.30
C GLY A 1115 34.45 24.23 25.75
N MET A 1116 33.72 23.15 26.06
CA MET A 1116 33.66 22.58 27.40
C MET A 1116 33.31 21.09 27.36
N ARG A 1117 33.34 20.43 28.53
CA ARG A 1117 32.76 19.10 28.72
C ARG A 1117 31.49 19.22 29.56
N LYS A 1118 30.31 19.01 28.95
CA LYS A 1118 29.06 18.97 29.72
C LYS A 1118 28.89 17.64 30.44
N THR A 1119 28.29 17.71 31.63
CA THR A 1119 27.90 16.56 32.46
C THR A 1119 26.40 16.52 32.76
N LYS A 1120 25.65 17.51 32.27
CA LYS A 1120 24.19 17.65 32.43
C LYS A 1120 23.52 17.69 31.04
N ASN A 1121 22.27 17.23 30.96
CA ASN A 1121 21.49 17.09 29.73
C ASN A 1121 22.18 16.20 28.68
N LEU A 1122 22.86 15.15 29.15
CA LEU A 1122 23.36 14.11 28.27
C LEU A 1122 22.19 13.21 27.86
N PRO A 1123 22.06 12.88 26.57
CA PRO A 1123 20.96 12.05 26.08
C PRO A 1123 21.01 10.63 26.63
N ASP A 1124 19.83 10.00 26.75
CA ASP A 1124 19.68 8.57 27.04
C ASP A 1124 20.07 7.76 25.79
N PRO A 1125 21.14 6.94 25.82
CA PRO A 1125 21.60 6.20 24.65
C PRO A 1125 20.57 5.23 24.04
N ALA A 1126 19.57 4.82 24.83
CA ALA A 1126 18.51 3.90 24.37
C ALA A 1126 17.34 4.63 23.68
N LYS A 1127 17.33 5.96 23.64
CA LYS A 1127 16.23 6.77 23.09
C LYS A 1127 16.67 7.64 21.94
N ALA A 1128 15.69 8.15 21.20
CA ALA A 1128 15.91 9.22 20.22
C ALA A 1128 16.28 10.52 20.94
N LEU A 1129 17.09 11.36 20.29
CA LEU A 1129 17.52 12.65 20.83
C LEU A 1129 16.34 13.64 20.93
N ASP A 1130 16.25 14.31 22.07
CA ASP A 1130 15.35 15.45 22.28
C ASP A 1130 16.01 16.77 21.85
N PRO A 1131 15.25 17.79 21.40
CA PRO A 1131 15.80 19.11 21.06
C PRO A 1131 16.66 19.78 22.17
N HIS A 1132 16.49 19.40 23.44
CA HIS A 1132 17.26 19.95 24.56
C HIS A 1132 18.49 19.13 24.96
N ASP A 1133 18.72 17.99 24.31
CA ASP A 1133 19.87 17.13 24.57
C ASP A 1133 21.17 17.74 24.03
N ALA A 1134 22.27 17.49 24.76
CA ALA A 1134 23.62 17.85 24.35
C ALA A 1134 24.47 16.59 24.11
N PRO A 1135 24.26 15.86 23.00
CA PRO A 1135 25.10 14.71 22.64
C PRO A 1135 26.57 15.13 22.45
N GLY A 1136 27.49 14.22 22.78
CA GLY A 1136 28.94 14.43 22.64
C GLY A 1136 29.72 13.94 23.85
N ASP A 1137 31.01 13.70 23.66
CA ASP A 1137 31.97 13.55 24.76
C ASP A 1137 32.49 14.91 25.23
N LEU A 1138 32.58 15.85 24.29
CA LEU A 1138 32.93 17.26 24.44
C LEU A 1138 31.91 18.12 23.69
N HIS A 1139 31.88 19.43 23.95
CA HIS A 1139 30.85 20.33 23.43
C HIS A 1139 31.45 21.69 23.06
N ILE A 1140 31.05 22.23 21.90
CA ILE A 1140 31.36 23.60 21.45
C ILE A 1140 30.05 24.39 21.36
N PHE A 1141 30.04 25.58 21.94
CA PHE A 1141 28.98 26.58 21.80
C PHE A 1141 29.56 27.74 21.00
N HIS A 1142 29.14 27.87 19.75
CA HIS A 1142 29.66 28.84 18.79
C HIS A 1142 28.77 30.08 18.75
N GLU A 1143 29.37 31.26 18.84
CA GLU A 1143 28.71 32.54 18.59
C GLU A 1143 28.50 32.71 17.07
N VAL A 1144 27.23 32.60 16.63
CA VAL A 1144 26.84 32.55 15.21
C VAL A 1144 26.55 33.92 14.62
#